data_AF-A0A665TX51-F1
#
_entry.id   AF-A0A665TX51-F1
#
_cell.length_a   1.000
_cell.length_b   1.000
_cell.length_c   1.000
_cell.angle_alpha   90.00
_cell.angle_beta   90.00
_cell.angle_gamma   90.00
#
_symmetry.space_group_name_H-M   'P 1'
#
loop_
_entity.id
_entity.type
_entity.pdbx_description
1 polymer ?
#
loop_
_entity_poly.entity_id
_entity_poly.type
_entity_poly.pdbx_seq_one_letter_code
_entity_poly.pdbx_strand_id
1 'polypeptide(L)'
;MASARVPLDERQVTEPGPLGKEHTLPALHPDRKEDRCFVPYKPPPENGSPAEVEEFLDHARFIMEDLEWLLALPHDKFWCQVVFDESLQRCLDSYLRYAPRSLDLTALPSSSAMAEIQRSIHKEVFLTFLRMATYKESKDNFLTPAVFGEIIYDNFLFDIPKILDLCVLFGKGNSQLLHKMIDNIFTQQPSYYSDLNETVPTVLQVFDSVLEKCGLRCEGATAMEPMKLNAYKQPTAMTMSQQELVDIVLYLCDSTTTIHAFLDIFPAACSTFHSHGFLSRLTSFYETTVPDLEKAVRKRNFDDKSLQEDLWKRLSHSCRKMVETAHLLLHHTCLQPILEGRENMQTFAEELLQHFTSFLTEKRFLSDYDEVFPLSDDISLLQQALPVIDETRTSYLLQGVESAWESVGRRKLPNPSSLLSSNQGAVGGAAAASSASFPPQEVAGGEAMMDVPRRGNNVSFGAVCSLSSAELESLLSCIRDLLPDLGEGFLLACLEEYNYNSELVINNILEDRLAPSLDKLDRSMPRPVKEELPSVLSNRSNVFDDDEFDVFRGKKKKKMLDDKQHIAEQRARYQAYETVVDEIELEPGESAAAYGLDDYDDEYDDTYDMNQVGANDLDRDMTNTVCMFGHNNVNRDQFVQDPALLRERAEARRAAMHIRPERPSNVVGRPKGQGQTMETFLDRRKKEANKNRVANHNRRTMADRKRNKGMIPS
;
A
#
# COMPACT_ATOMS: atom_id res chain seq x y z
N MET A 1 25.07 -42.33 5.70
CA MET A 1 24.87 -40.96 6.24
C MET A 1 24.17 -40.17 5.16
N ALA A 2 23.15 -39.37 5.47
CA ALA A 2 22.68 -38.37 4.50
C ALA A 2 23.77 -37.29 4.39
N SER A 3 24.12 -36.87 3.17
CA SER A 3 24.94 -35.66 3.03
C SER A 3 24.16 -34.49 3.57
N ALA A 4 24.83 -33.57 4.28
CA ALA A 4 24.25 -32.25 4.49
C ALA A 4 23.93 -31.65 3.11
N ARG A 5 22.75 -31.02 3.01
CA ARG A 5 22.30 -30.32 1.81
C ARG A 5 22.83 -28.90 1.88
N VAL A 6 23.84 -28.63 1.07
CA VAL A 6 24.52 -27.34 1.00
C VAL A 6 23.67 -26.40 0.13
N PRO A 7 23.38 -25.15 0.57
CA PRO A 7 22.69 -24.16 -0.26
C PRO A 7 23.51 -23.78 -1.49
N LEU A 8 22.89 -23.20 -2.50
CA LEU A 8 23.53 -22.89 -3.78
C LEU A 8 24.71 -21.91 -3.63
N ASP A 9 24.59 -20.94 -2.73
CA ASP A 9 25.61 -19.94 -2.39
C ASP A 9 26.87 -20.52 -1.75
N GLU A 10 26.75 -21.52 -0.87
CA GLU A 10 27.90 -22.24 -0.29
C GLU A 10 28.46 -23.35 -1.20
N ARG A 11 27.70 -23.75 -2.23
CA ARG A 11 28.05 -24.90 -3.07
C ARG A 11 29.19 -24.57 -4.03
N GLN A 12 30.13 -25.50 -4.15
CA GLN A 12 31.14 -25.51 -5.21
C GLN A 12 30.84 -26.57 -6.27
N VAL A 13 31.30 -26.33 -7.50
CA VAL A 13 31.18 -27.26 -8.63
C VAL A 13 32.55 -27.39 -9.31
N THR A 14 32.92 -28.63 -9.64
CA THR A 14 34.18 -28.93 -10.34
C THR A 14 33.87 -29.24 -11.81
N GLU A 15 34.43 -28.47 -12.72
CA GLU A 15 34.14 -28.54 -14.16
C GLU A 15 35.46 -28.56 -14.98
N PRO A 16 35.45 -29.18 -16.19
CA PRO A 16 36.65 -29.29 -17.03
C PRO A 16 36.94 -27.96 -17.72
N GLY A 17 37.95 -27.23 -17.24
CA GLY A 17 38.35 -25.94 -17.80
C GLY A 17 38.95 -26.01 -19.21
N PRO A 18 39.19 -24.86 -19.86
CA PRO A 18 39.54 -24.76 -21.29
C PRO A 18 40.88 -25.40 -21.72
N LEU A 19 41.65 -25.95 -20.77
CA LEU A 19 42.89 -26.72 -21.02
C LEU A 19 42.77 -28.19 -20.58
N GLY A 20 41.56 -28.71 -20.38
CA GLY A 20 41.31 -30.08 -19.93
C GLY A 20 41.72 -30.37 -18.48
N LYS A 21 42.03 -29.33 -17.70
CA LYS A 21 42.24 -29.43 -16.25
C LYS A 21 40.91 -29.14 -15.56
N GLU A 22 40.54 -29.99 -14.62
CA GLU A 22 39.47 -29.71 -13.67
C GLU A 22 39.80 -28.43 -12.87
N HIS A 23 38.87 -27.49 -12.82
CA HIS A 23 38.88 -26.38 -11.87
C HIS A 23 37.65 -26.49 -10.98
N THR A 24 37.72 -25.91 -9.77
CA THR A 24 36.57 -25.84 -8.86
C THR A 24 36.19 -24.38 -8.68
N LEU A 25 34.93 -24.06 -8.97
CA LEU A 25 34.35 -22.72 -8.88
C LEU A 25 33.19 -22.73 -7.87
N PRO A 26 32.78 -21.56 -7.35
CA PRO A 26 31.46 -21.40 -6.74
C PRO A 26 30.36 -21.81 -7.74
N ALA A 27 29.23 -22.32 -7.24
CA ALA A 27 28.12 -22.70 -8.11
C ALA A 27 27.48 -21.48 -8.80
N LEU A 28 27.40 -20.35 -8.10
CA LEU A 28 27.12 -19.04 -8.69
C LEU A 28 28.42 -18.41 -9.19
N HIS A 29 28.65 -18.41 -10.49
CA HIS A 29 29.83 -17.79 -11.10
C HIS A 29 29.52 -17.25 -12.50
N PRO A 30 30.05 -16.08 -12.92
CA PRO A 30 29.78 -15.52 -14.24
C PRO A 30 30.08 -16.49 -15.40
N ASP A 31 31.22 -17.20 -15.34
CA ASP A 31 31.64 -18.18 -16.34
C ASP A 31 30.71 -19.41 -16.46
N ARG A 32 29.75 -19.58 -15.54
CA ARG A 32 28.75 -20.68 -15.57
C ARG A 32 27.39 -20.25 -16.14
N LYS A 33 27.24 -18.98 -16.59
CA LYS A 33 26.10 -18.57 -17.43
C LYS A 33 26.32 -19.05 -18.87
N GLU A 34 25.24 -19.24 -19.62
CA GLU A 34 25.30 -19.61 -21.03
C GLU A 34 25.32 -18.34 -21.90
N ASP A 35 26.06 -18.34 -23.01
CA ASP A 35 26.13 -17.21 -23.93
C ASP A 35 24.88 -17.15 -24.83
N ARG A 36 23.84 -16.49 -24.29
CA ARG A 36 22.53 -16.27 -24.90
C ARG A 36 22.15 -14.80 -24.74
N CYS A 37 21.46 -14.25 -25.74
CA CYS A 37 21.11 -12.83 -25.80
C CYS A 37 19.59 -12.67 -25.85
N PHE A 38 18.98 -12.31 -24.72
CA PHE A 38 17.55 -12.07 -24.65
C PHE A 38 17.21 -10.71 -25.27
N VAL A 39 16.27 -10.70 -26.22
CA VAL A 39 15.86 -9.46 -26.92
C VAL A 39 14.82 -8.67 -26.10
N PRO A 40 14.92 -7.33 -26.01
CA PRO A 40 13.92 -6.50 -25.33
C PRO A 40 12.52 -6.65 -25.94
N TYR A 41 11.48 -6.66 -25.11
CA TYR A 41 10.09 -6.72 -25.57
C TYR A 41 9.68 -5.44 -26.32
N LYS A 42 8.81 -5.62 -27.33
CA LYS A 42 8.11 -4.55 -28.05
C LYS A 42 6.60 -4.80 -27.93
N PRO A 43 5.76 -3.78 -27.72
CA PRO A 43 4.30 -3.93 -27.76
C PRO A 43 3.81 -4.29 -29.18
N PRO A 44 2.59 -4.83 -29.33
CA PRO A 44 1.98 -5.04 -30.65
C PRO A 44 1.70 -3.70 -31.36
N PRO A 45 1.73 -3.64 -32.70
CA PRO A 45 1.51 -2.40 -33.43
C PRO A 45 0.03 -2.00 -33.48
N GLU A 46 -0.30 -0.81 -32.98
CA GLU A 46 -1.66 -0.25 -33.02
C GLU A 46 -2.11 0.02 -34.47
N ASN A 47 -2.87 -0.91 -35.05
CA ASN A 47 -3.26 -0.95 -36.48
C ASN A 47 -2.09 -1.28 -37.44
N GLY A 48 -1.13 -2.10 -37.01
CA GLY A 48 -0.02 -2.52 -37.87
C GLY A 48 -0.45 -3.25 -39.14
N SER A 49 0.32 -3.06 -40.21
CA SER A 49 0.21 -3.84 -41.45
C SER A 49 0.54 -5.33 -41.20
N PRO A 50 0.18 -6.25 -42.12
CA PRO A 50 0.49 -7.67 -41.96
C PRO A 50 1.98 -7.97 -41.73
N ALA A 51 2.88 -7.15 -42.29
CA ALA A 51 4.33 -7.30 -42.11
C ALA A 51 4.81 -6.84 -40.71
N GLU A 52 4.22 -5.79 -40.14
CA GLU A 52 4.54 -5.35 -38.77
C GLU A 52 3.95 -6.32 -37.73
N VAL A 53 2.82 -6.95 -38.04
CA VAL A 53 2.28 -8.06 -37.25
C VAL A 53 3.18 -9.30 -37.36
N GLU A 54 3.73 -9.61 -38.54
CA GLU A 54 4.69 -10.72 -38.72
C GLU A 54 6.01 -10.46 -37.98
N GLU A 55 6.58 -9.25 -38.05
CA GLU A 55 7.75 -8.84 -37.24
C GLU A 55 7.46 -9.02 -35.74
N PHE A 56 6.30 -8.57 -35.25
CA PHE A 56 5.91 -8.77 -33.86
C PHE A 56 5.82 -10.26 -33.50
N LEU A 57 5.22 -11.09 -34.35
CA LEU A 57 5.07 -12.53 -34.08
C LEU A 57 6.41 -13.29 -34.10
N ASP A 58 7.38 -12.90 -34.92
CA ASP A 58 8.75 -13.44 -34.90
C ASP A 58 9.53 -12.96 -33.67
N HIS A 59 9.52 -11.64 -33.41
CA HIS A 59 10.20 -11.03 -32.26
C HIS A 59 9.68 -11.60 -30.92
N ALA A 60 8.35 -11.79 -30.82
CA ALA A 60 7.69 -12.39 -29.68
C ALA A 60 8.05 -13.89 -29.50
N ARG A 61 8.25 -14.64 -30.60
CA ARG A 61 8.66 -16.04 -30.53
C ARG A 61 10.06 -16.23 -29.95
N PHE A 62 11.03 -15.39 -30.32
CA PHE A 62 12.37 -15.44 -29.69
C PHE A 62 12.29 -15.26 -28.18
N ILE A 63 11.53 -14.26 -27.69
CA ILE A 63 11.33 -14.03 -26.25
C ILE A 63 10.68 -15.25 -25.56
N MET A 64 9.66 -15.84 -26.19
CA MET A 64 9.00 -17.04 -25.65
C MET A 64 9.97 -18.23 -25.58
N GLU A 65 10.65 -18.57 -26.67
CA GLU A 65 11.60 -19.69 -26.74
C GLU A 65 12.78 -19.50 -25.76
N ASP A 66 13.23 -18.26 -25.55
CA ASP A 66 14.31 -17.94 -24.62
C ASP A 66 13.88 -18.02 -23.15
N LEU A 67 12.65 -17.65 -22.81
CA LEU A 67 12.11 -17.82 -21.46
C LEU A 67 11.71 -19.27 -21.17
N GLU A 68 11.19 -20.02 -22.14
CA GLU A 68 10.96 -21.48 -22.00
C GLU A 68 12.28 -22.22 -21.72
N TRP A 69 13.35 -21.88 -22.45
CA TRP A 69 14.70 -22.40 -22.19
C TRP A 69 15.21 -22.04 -20.79
N LEU A 70 15.05 -20.78 -20.36
CA LEU A 70 15.47 -20.30 -19.04
C LEU A 70 14.76 -21.07 -17.91
N LEU A 71 13.45 -21.28 -18.05
CA LEU A 71 12.65 -22.05 -17.11
C LEU A 71 13.00 -23.56 -17.10
N ALA A 72 13.49 -24.09 -18.23
CA ALA A 72 14.00 -25.46 -18.31
C ALA A 72 15.40 -25.66 -17.69
N LEU A 73 16.14 -24.59 -17.34
CA LEU A 73 17.47 -24.72 -16.73
C LEU A 73 17.40 -25.34 -15.31
N PRO A 74 18.40 -26.15 -14.91
CA PRO A 74 18.62 -26.52 -13.50
C PRO A 74 18.80 -25.28 -12.61
N HIS A 75 18.43 -25.38 -11.34
CA HIS A 75 18.44 -24.27 -10.36
C HIS A 75 19.77 -23.50 -10.32
N ASP A 76 20.93 -24.17 -10.36
CA ASP A 76 22.22 -23.49 -10.35
C ASP A 76 22.48 -22.69 -11.64
N LYS A 77 22.18 -23.27 -12.81
CA LYS A 77 22.31 -22.56 -14.10
C LYS A 77 21.29 -21.43 -14.27
N PHE A 78 20.06 -21.62 -13.79
CA PHE A 78 19.03 -20.59 -13.78
C PHE A 78 19.49 -19.34 -13.02
N TRP A 79 19.99 -19.51 -11.79
CA TRP A 79 20.50 -18.38 -11.00
C TRP A 79 21.77 -17.76 -11.61
N CYS A 80 22.68 -18.54 -12.21
CA CYS A 80 23.79 -17.97 -12.98
C CYS A 80 23.31 -17.06 -14.13
N GLN A 81 22.28 -17.46 -14.88
CA GLN A 81 21.75 -16.60 -15.94
C GLN A 81 21.06 -15.35 -15.36
N VAL A 82 20.17 -15.52 -14.38
CA VAL A 82 19.40 -14.42 -13.76
C VAL A 82 20.31 -13.33 -13.18
N VAL A 83 21.40 -13.71 -12.51
CA VAL A 83 22.32 -12.78 -11.84
C VAL A 83 23.34 -12.17 -12.79
N PHE A 84 23.89 -12.94 -13.73
CA PHE A 84 25.03 -12.50 -14.56
C PHE A 84 24.67 -12.13 -16.01
N ASP A 85 23.39 -12.18 -16.41
CA ASP A 85 22.91 -11.79 -17.74
C ASP A 85 22.03 -10.53 -17.72
N GLU A 86 22.66 -9.38 -17.95
CA GLU A 86 21.96 -8.11 -18.16
C GLU A 86 20.92 -8.16 -19.31
N SER A 87 21.09 -9.02 -20.32
CA SER A 87 20.15 -9.08 -21.45
C SER A 87 18.80 -9.62 -21.00
N LEU A 88 18.80 -10.62 -20.11
CA LEU A 88 17.60 -11.15 -19.47
C LEU A 88 16.90 -10.07 -18.62
N GLN A 89 17.63 -9.32 -17.79
CA GLN A 89 17.04 -8.23 -17.00
C GLN A 89 16.43 -7.13 -17.90
N ARG A 90 17.13 -6.74 -18.97
CA ARG A 90 16.60 -5.79 -19.97
C ARG A 90 15.38 -6.33 -20.73
N CYS A 91 15.29 -7.64 -20.95
CA CYS A 91 14.12 -8.29 -21.54
C CYS A 91 12.91 -8.25 -20.58
N LEU A 92 13.09 -8.66 -19.32
CA LEU A 92 12.03 -8.67 -18.32
C LEU A 92 11.50 -7.26 -17.98
N ASP A 93 12.40 -6.29 -17.80
CA ASP A 93 12.05 -4.88 -17.53
C ASP A 93 11.25 -4.26 -18.68
N SER A 94 11.70 -4.48 -19.93
CA SER A 94 10.96 -4.02 -21.12
C SER A 94 9.62 -4.71 -21.30
N TYR A 95 9.46 -5.98 -20.88
CA TYR A 95 8.15 -6.62 -20.85
C TYR A 95 7.24 -5.96 -19.82
N LEU A 96 7.65 -5.87 -18.54
CA LEU A 96 6.83 -5.27 -17.49
C LEU A 96 6.37 -3.86 -17.90
N ARG A 97 7.29 -3.04 -18.38
CA ARG A 97 7.03 -1.67 -18.80
C ARG A 97 6.08 -1.52 -20.00
N TYR A 98 6.21 -2.37 -21.04
CA TYR A 98 5.49 -2.19 -22.31
C TYR A 98 4.41 -3.24 -22.60
N ALA A 99 4.21 -4.23 -21.72
CA ALA A 99 3.10 -5.17 -21.84
C ALA A 99 1.75 -4.43 -21.70
N PRO A 100 0.80 -4.63 -22.64
CA PRO A 100 -0.49 -3.95 -22.60
C PRO A 100 -1.30 -4.38 -21.38
N ARG A 101 -1.91 -3.41 -20.70
CA ARG A 101 -2.67 -3.65 -19.47
C ARG A 101 -4.10 -4.04 -19.81
N SER A 102 -4.79 -4.68 -18.87
CA SER A 102 -6.13 -5.27 -19.12
C SER A 102 -7.27 -4.26 -19.42
N LEU A 103 -6.95 -2.96 -19.46
CA LEU A 103 -7.85 -1.86 -19.80
C LEU A 103 -7.53 -1.23 -21.18
N ASP A 104 -6.46 -1.65 -21.86
CA ASP A 104 -5.96 -1.00 -23.07
C ASP A 104 -6.63 -1.56 -24.33
N LEU A 105 -7.73 -0.92 -24.72
CA LEU A 105 -8.56 -1.37 -25.84
C LEU A 105 -7.88 -1.25 -27.20
N THR A 106 -6.86 -0.41 -27.33
CA THR A 106 -6.04 -0.29 -28.56
C THR A 106 -5.13 -1.49 -28.79
N ALA A 107 -4.76 -2.21 -27.72
CA ALA A 107 -3.89 -3.38 -27.75
C ALA A 107 -4.67 -4.72 -27.89
N LEU A 108 -5.95 -4.67 -28.25
CA LEU A 108 -6.76 -5.87 -28.49
C LEU A 108 -6.16 -6.71 -29.63
N PRO A 109 -5.98 -8.04 -29.45
CA PRO A 109 -5.23 -8.83 -30.43
C PRO A 109 -5.93 -8.91 -31.78
N SER A 110 -5.27 -8.47 -32.85
CA SER A 110 -5.85 -8.45 -34.20
C SER A 110 -5.97 -9.84 -34.84
N SER A 111 -5.37 -10.87 -34.24
CA SER A 111 -5.43 -12.26 -34.70
C SER A 111 -5.36 -13.24 -33.52
N SER A 112 -5.81 -14.48 -33.75
CA SER A 112 -5.70 -15.57 -32.74
C SER A 112 -4.25 -15.88 -32.40
N ALA A 113 -3.34 -15.85 -33.37
CA ALA A 113 -1.91 -16.07 -33.16
C ALA A 113 -1.27 -14.98 -32.28
N MET A 114 -1.68 -13.72 -32.46
CA MET A 114 -1.25 -12.62 -31.58
C MET A 114 -1.75 -12.83 -30.15
N ALA A 115 -3.03 -13.19 -29.98
CA ALA A 115 -3.62 -13.51 -28.67
C ALA A 115 -2.99 -14.75 -28.00
N GLU A 116 -2.41 -15.65 -28.78
CA GLU A 116 -1.72 -16.85 -28.30
C GLU A 116 -0.30 -16.52 -27.84
N ILE A 117 0.54 -15.88 -28.68
CA ILE A 117 1.91 -15.56 -28.30
C ILE A 117 1.98 -14.57 -27.13
N GLN A 118 1.07 -13.59 -27.06
CA GLN A 118 0.96 -12.69 -25.91
C GLN A 118 0.66 -13.45 -24.61
N ARG A 119 -0.20 -14.47 -24.67
CA ARG A 119 -0.55 -15.31 -23.50
C ARG A 119 0.62 -16.20 -23.09
N SER A 120 1.38 -16.75 -24.05
CA SER A 120 2.58 -17.54 -23.75
C SER A 120 3.66 -16.70 -23.08
N ILE A 121 4.02 -15.53 -23.65
CA ILE A 121 5.02 -14.64 -23.01
C ILE A 121 4.54 -14.19 -21.62
N HIS A 122 3.27 -13.82 -21.47
CA HIS A 122 2.70 -13.44 -20.18
C HIS A 122 2.85 -14.57 -19.14
N LYS A 123 2.59 -15.82 -19.52
CA LYS A 123 2.84 -17.00 -18.68
C LYS A 123 4.33 -17.17 -18.35
N GLU A 124 5.22 -17.16 -19.34
CA GLU A 124 6.63 -17.46 -19.08
C GLU A 124 7.34 -16.34 -18.29
N VAL A 125 6.97 -15.07 -18.50
CA VAL A 125 7.45 -13.96 -17.66
C VAL A 125 6.97 -14.11 -16.22
N PHE A 126 5.68 -14.42 -16.00
CA PHE A 126 5.17 -14.67 -14.65
C PHE A 126 5.89 -15.84 -13.96
N LEU A 127 6.11 -16.95 -14.67
CA LEU A 127 6.83 -18.11 -14.13
C LEU A 127 8.31 -17.80 -13.87
N THR A 128 8.93 -16.93 -14.67
CA THR A 128 10.31 -16.47 -14.45
C THR A 128 10.40 -15.65 -13.17
N PHE A 129 9.54 -14.65 -12.99
CA PHE A 129 9.48 -13.88 -11.74
C PHE A 129 9.06 -14.70 -10.52
N LEU A 130 8.17 -15.69 -10.67
CA LEU A 130 7.82 -16.65 -9.62
C LEU A 130 9.05 -17.45 -9.16
N ARG A 131 9.89 -17.90 -10.10
CA ARG A 131 11.12 -18.64 -9.78
C ARG A 131 12.17 -17.72 -9.14
N MET A 132 12.33 -16.49 -9.65
CA MET A 132 13.19 -15.45 -9.04
C MET A 132 12.72 -15.05 -7.63
N ALA A 133 11.42 -15.06 -7.35
CA ALA A 133 10.86 -14.76 -6.03
C ALA A 133 10.98 -15.92 -5.03
N THR A 134 11.46 -17.11 -5.46
CA THR A 134 11.43 -18.34 -4.67
C THR A 134 12.83 -18.80 -4.29
N TYR A 135 13.32 -18.39 -3.10
CA TYR A 135 14.64 -18.80 -2.57
C TYR A 135 14.81 -20.31 -2.37
N LYS A 136 13.72 -21.08 -2.41
CA LYS A 136 13.65 -22.51 -2.09
C LYS A 136 12.78 -23.26 -3.09
N GLU A 137 13.31 -23.44 -4.29
CA GLU A 137 12.67 -24.21 -5.37
C GLU A 137 12.35 -25.66 -4.95
N SER A 138 13.22 -26.29 -4.13
CA SER A 138 12.99 -27.65 -3.68
C SER A 138 13.60 -27.98 -2.32
N LYS A 139 13.54 -29.27 -1.96
CA LYS A 139 14.20 -29.85 -0.77
C LYS A 139 15.72 -29.92 -0.89
N ASP A 140 16.26 -29.78 -2.10
CA ASP A 140 17.68 -29.95 -2.45
C ASP A 140 18.22 -28.73 -3.24
N ASN A 141 17.33 -27.93 -3.83
CA ASN A 141 17.62 -26.69 -4.56
C ASN A 141 17.11 -25.50 -3.73
N PHE A 142 18.02 -24.76 -3.10
CA PHE A 142 17.69 -23.54 -2.34
C PHE A 142 18.93 -22.64 -2.16
N LEU A 143 18.69 -21.37 -1.85
CA LEU A 143 19.66 -20.38 -1.41
C LEU A 143 19.52 -20.15 0.11
N THR A 144 20.59 -19.65 0.75
CA THR A 144 20.51 -19.09 2.09
C THR A 144 19.63 -17.82 2.08
N PRO A 145 18.63 -17.66 2.97
CA PRO A 145 17.65 -16.57 2.84
C PRO A 145 18.24 -15.16 2.82
N ALA A 146 19.28 -14.90 3.62
CA ALA A 146 19.98 -13.61 3.62
C ALA A 146 20.69 -13.34 2.28
N VAL A 147 21.45 -14.33 1.77
CA VAL A 147 22.16 -14.23 0.49
C VAL A 147 21.18 -14.12 -0.69
N PHE A 148 20.01 -14.75 -0.61
CA PHE A 148 18.92 -14.52 -1.55
C PHE A 148 18.41 -13.07 -1.51
N GLY A 149 18.23 -12.50 -0.31
CA GLY A 149 17.83 -11.10 -0.11
C GLY A 149 18.85 -10.10 -0.66
N GLU A 150 20.14 -10.38 -0.48
CA GLU A 150 21.26 -9.63 -1.09
C GLU A 150 21.21 -9.75 -2.63
N ILE A 151 21.13 -10.99 -3.17
CA ILE A 151 21.09 -11.26 -4.61
C ILE A 151 19.95 -10.51 -5.32
N ILE A 152 18.73 -10.53 -4.78
CA ILE A 152 17.58 -9.88 -5.44
C ILE A 152 17.64 -8.35 -5.46
N TYR A 153 18.30 -7.77 -4.45
CA TYR A 153 18.42 -6.33 -4.26
C TYR A 153 19.60 -5.76 -5.07
N ASP A 154 20.82 -6.25 -4.81
CA ASP A 154 22.06 -5.70 -5.34
C ASP A 154 22.19 -5.86 -6.87
N ASN A 155 21.49 -6.84 -7.44
CA ASN A 155 21.44 -7.10 -8.89
C ASN A 155 20.18 -6.55 -9.56
N PHE A 156 19.38 -5.73 -8.85
CA PHE A 156 18.15 -5.10 -9.35
C PHE A 156 17.13 -6.08 -9.97
N LEU A 157 17.05 -7.30 -9.42
CA LEU A 157 16.14 -8.35 -9.91
C LEU A 157 14.67 -7.99 -9.61
N PHE A 158 14.44 -7.25 -8.53
CA PHE A 158 13.19 -6.58 -8.22
C PHE A 158 13.45 -5.16 -7.73
N ASP A 159 12.56 -4.24 -8.06
CA ASP A 159 12.44 -2.89 -7.53
C ASP A 159 10.94 -2.55 -7.36
N ILE A 160 10.62 -1.44 -6.69
CA ILE A 160 9.22 -1.06 -6.43
C ILE A 160 8.41 -0.86 -7.72
N PRO A 161 8.91 -0.18 -8.78
CA PRO A 161 8.26 -0.15 -10.09
C PRO A 161 7.94 -1.53 -10.68
N LYS A 162 8.89 -2.47 -10.69
CA LYS A 162 8.67 -3.86 -11.17
C LYS A 162 7.60 -4.57 -10.33
N ILE A 163 7.58 -4.36 -9.02
CA ILE A 163 6.56 -4.95 -8.12
C ILE A 163 5.17 -4.34 -8.37
N LEU A 164 5.06 -3.03 -8.60
CA LEU A 164 3.82 -2.36 -9.04
C LEU A 164 3.31 -2.93 -10.36
N ASP A 165 4.19 -3.07 -11.36
CA ASP A 165 3.87 -3.66 -12.66
C ASP A 165 3.43 -5.13 -12.54
N LEU A 166 4.14 -5.94 -11.74
CA LEU A 166 3.78 -7.33 -11.46
C LEU A 166 2.35 -7.44 -10.90
N CYS A 167 1.98 -6.57 -9.95
CA CYS A 167 0.65 -6.55 -9.35
C CYS A 167 -0.47 -6.28 -10.36
N VAL A 168 -0.33 -5.24 -11.19
CA VAL A 168 -1.38 -4.86 -12.14
C VAL A 168 -1.45 -5.78 -13.38
N LEU A 169 -0.33 -6.39 -13.76
CA LEU A 169 -0.29 -7.38 -14.85
C LEU A 169 -0.85 -8.75 -14.42
N PHE A 170 -0.42 -9.28 -13.27
CA PHE A 170 -0.63 -10.70 -12.92
C PHE A 170 -1.59 -10.94 -11.75
N GLY A 171 -1.91 -9.91 -10.94
CA GLY A 171 -2.77 -10.05 -9.77
C GLY A 171 -4.17 -10.56 -10.10
N LYS A 172 -4.73 -10.16 -11.25
CA LYS A 172 -6.04 -10.62 -11.73
C LYS A 172 -6.00 -12.09 -12.21
N GLY A 173 -6.12 -13.00 -11.25
CA GLY A 173 -6.20 -14.45 -11.45
C GLY A 173 -5.15 -15.23 -10.67
N ASN A 174 -3.99 -14.63 -10.40
CA ASN A 174 -2.88 -15.27 -9.65
C ASN A 174 -2.67 -14.65 -8.25
N SER A 175 -3.61 -13.85 -7.74
CA SER A 175 -3.43 -13.01 -6.54
C SER A 175 -2.81 -13.72 -5.34
N GLN A 176 -3.33 -14.90 -4.95
CA GLN A 176 -2.82 -15.68 -3.82
C GLN A 176 -1.38 -16.19 -4.00
N LEU A 177 -0.89 -16.32 -5.24
CA LEU A 177 0.46 -16.74 -5.55
C LEU A 177 1.39 -15.52 -5.64
N LEU A 178 0.92 -14.44 -6.26
CA LEU A 178 1.66 -13.19 -6.37
C LEU A 178 1.86 -12.49 -5.01
N HIS A 179 0.84 -12.52 -4.13
CA HIS A 179 1.01 -12.13 -2.72
C HIS A 179 2.16 -12.90 -2.08
N LYS A 180 2.25 -14.23 -2.26
CA LYS A 180 3.32 -15.05 -1.66
C LYS A 180 4.70 -14.75 -2.25
N MET A 181 4.77 -14.39 -3.54
CA MET A 181 6.01 -13.93 -4.16
C MET A 181 6.50 -12.64 -3.50
N ILE A 182 5.63 -11.62 -3.41
CA ILE A 182 5.96 -10.29 -2.90
C ILE A 182 6.20 -10.32 -1.39
N ASP A 183 5.36 -11.02 -0.62
CA ASP A 183 5.54 -11.27 0.81
C ASP A 183 6.87 -11.96 1.11
N ASN A 184 7.29 -12.95 0.30
CA ASN A 184 8.61 -13.54 0.45
C ASN A 184 9.75 -12.57 0.08
N ILE A 185 9.61 -11.75 -0.97
CA ILE A 185 10.60 -10.73 -1.36
C ILE A 185 10.81 -9.73 -0.20
N PHE A 186 9.75 -9.11 0.31
CA PHE A 186 9.82 -8.17 1.43
C PHE A 186 10.25 -8.83 2.76
N THR A 187 9.98 -10.13 2.94
CA THR A 187 10.41 -10.88 4.14
C THR A 187 11.91 -11.20 4.12
N GLN A 188 12.46 -11.64 2.98
CA GLN A 188 13.90 -11.93 2.90
C GLN A 188 14.75 -10.68 2.66
N GLN A 189 14.18 -9.62 2.09
CA GLN A 189 14.83 -8.31 1.91
C GLN A 189 13.94 -7.16 2.45
N PRO A 190 14.07 -6.82 3.74
CA PRO A 190 13.30 -5.73 4.34
C PRO A 190 13.62 -4.33 3.79
N SER A 191 14.75 -4.14 3.08
CA SER A 191 15.13 -2.83 2.53
C SER A 191 14.11 -2.29 1.53
N TYR A 192 13.36 -3.16 0.85
CA TYR A 192 12.24 -2.74 0.00
C TYR A 192 11.14 -1.95 0.73
N TYR A 193 11.02 -2.05 2.07
CA TYR A 193 10.16 -1.13 2.83
C TYR A 193 10.71 0.30 2.90
N SER A 194 12.03 0.49 2.85
CA SER A 194 12.66 1.82 2.71
C SER A 194 12.45 2.36 1.30
N ASP A 195 12.74 1.56 0.27
CA ASP A 195 12.49 1.92 -1.14
C ASP A 195 11.03 2.32 -1.35
N LEU A 196 10.08 1.58 -0.77
CA LEU A 196 8.65 1.88 -0.83
C LEU A 196 8.33 3.21 -0.13
N ASN A 197 8.90 3.43 1.05
CA ASN A 197 8.73 4.66 1.82
C ASN A 197 9.29 5.89 1.09
N GLU A 198 10.37 5.74 0.31
CA GLU A 198 10.92 6.79 -0.56
C GLU A 198 10.12 6.93 -1.88
N THR A 199 9.50 5.85 -2.35
CA THR A 199 8.71 5.83 -3.58
C THR A 199 7.34 6.49 -3.40
N VAL A 200 6.63 6.30 -2.28
CA VAL A 200 5.27 6.85 -2.05
C VAL A 200 5.17 8.38 -2.28
N PRO A 201 6.12 9.22 -1.84
CA PRO A 201 6.16 10.64 -2.22
C PRO A 201 6.18 10.92 -3.72
N THR A 202 6.74 10.04 -4.55
CA THR A 202 6.70 10.17 -6.02
C THR A 202 5.38 9.68 -6.62
N VAL A 203 4.76 8.65 -6.01
CA VAL A 203 3.39 8.21 -6.34
C VAL A 203 2.38 9.32 -6.05
N LEU A 204 2.56 10.10 -4.97
CA LEU A 204 1.73 11.26 -4.68
C LEU A 204 1.92 12.42 -5.69
N GLN A 205 3.11 12.57 -6.28
CA GLN A 205 3.37 13.57 -7.33
C GLN A 205 2.60 13.31 -8.64
N VAL A 206 2.09 12.10 -8.85
CA VAL A 206 1.18 11.76 -9.97
C VAL A 206 -0.10 12.60 -9.89
N PHE A 207 -0.77 12.60 -8.73
CA PHE A 207 -2.01 13.35 -8.51
C PHE A 207 -1.79 14.86 -8.62
N ASP A 208 -0.68 15.35 -8.08
CA ASP A 208 -0.26 16.74 -8.20
C ASP A 208 0.03 17.16 -9.66
N SER A 209 0.60 16.26 -10.46
CA SER A 209 0.85 16.49 -11.90
C SER A 209 -0.45 16.54 -12.70
N VAL A 210 -1.47 15.75 -12.33
CA VAL A 210 -2.82 15.83 -12.93
C VAL A 210 -3.51 17.13 -12.52
N LEU A 211 -3.47 17.50 -11.24
CA LEU A 211 -4.00 18.79 -10.75
C LEU A 211 -3.37 19.98 -11.46
N GLU A 212 -2.05 19.97 -11.70
CA GLU A 212 -1.37 21.04 -12.43
C GLU A 212 -1.77 21.08 -13.91
N LYS A 213 -1.77 19.93 -14.60
CA LYS A 213 -2.17 19.85 -16.02
C LYS A 213 -3.62 20.28 -16.26
N CYS A 214 -4.51 20.11 -15.27
CA CYS A 214 -5.89 20.58 -15.33
C CYS A 214 -6.09 22.01 -14.80
N GLY A 215 -5.04 22.72 -14.35
CA GLY A 215 -5.16 24.06 -13.75
C GLY A 215 -5.96 24.09 -12.44
N LEU A 216 -5.99 22.97 -11.73
CA LEU A 216 -6.73 22.75 -10.48
C LEU A 216 -5.86 22.80 -9.21
N ARG A 217 -4.52 22.93 -9.36
CA ARG A 217 -3.61 23.13 -8.22
C ARG A 217 -3.94 24.45 -7.52
N CYS A 218 -4.59 24.40 -6.37
CA CYS A 218 -4.60 25.52 -5.44
C CYS A 218 -3.18 25.73 -4.90
N GLU A 219 -2.57 26.88 -5.21
CA GLU A 219 -1.41 27.34 -4.44
C GLU A 219 -1.84 27.46 -2.97
N GLY A 220 -1.03 26.92 -2.05
CA GLY A 220 -1.36 26.88 -0.63
C GLY A 220 -1.41 28.26 0.03
N ALA A 221 -1.62 28.29 1.36
CA ALA A 221 -1.83 29.51 2.15
C ALA A 221 -0.68 30.55 2.15
N THR A 222 0.38 30.33 1.37
CA THR A 222 1.43 31.30 1.03
C THR A 222 1.04 32.25 -0.11
N ALA A 223 -0.01 31.97 -0.87
CA ALA A 223 -0.48 32.76 -2.02
C ALA A 223 -1.19 34.09 -1.63
N MET A 224 -0.48 34.97 -0.92
CA MET A 224 -0.91 36.36 -0.68
C MET A 224 -0.44 37.33 -1.77
N GLU A 225 0.30 36.88 -2.80
CA GLU A 225 0.63 37.71 -3.96
C GLU A 225 -0.54 37.73 -4.98
N PRO A 226 -1.06 38.90 -5.38
CA PRO A 226 -2.08 38.96 -6.42
C PRO A 226 -1.55 38.44 -7.76
N MET A 227 -2.14 37.35 -8.25
CA MET A 227 -1.77 36.74 -9.53
C MET A 227 -1.85 37.78 -10.66
N LYS A 228 -0.76 37.93 -11.42
CA LYS A 228 -0.69 38.91 -12.51
C LYS A 228 -1.74 38.58 -13.57
N LEU A 229 -2.44 39.60 -14.10
CA LEU A 229 -3.48 39.45 -15.12
C LEU A 229 -3.01 38.72 -16.40
N ASN A 230 -1.68 38.69 -16.63
CA ASN A 230 -1.00 38.04 -17.74
C ASN A 230 -0.18 36.80 -17.31
N ALA A 231 -0.43 36.23 -16.13
CA ALA A 231 -0.01 34.86 -15.86
C ALA A 231 -0.67 33.96 -16.92
N TYR A 232 0.10 33.08 -17.56
CA TYR A 232 -0.42 32.20 -18.60
C TYR A 232 -1.55 31.36 -18.00
N LYS A 233 -2.76 31.49 -18.55
CA LYS A 233 -3.90 30.68 -18.11
C LYS A 233 -3.56 29.22 -18.33
N GLN A 234 -3.28 28.48 -17.26
CA GLN A 234 -3.16 27.02 -17.36
C GLN A 234 -4.47 26.45 -17.92
N PRO A 235 -4.40 25.49 -18.85
CA PRO A 235 -5.58 24.99 -19.52
C PRO A 235 -6.38 24.10 -18.57
N THR A 236 -7.63 24.47 -18.30
CA THR A 236 -8.61 23.60 -17.65
C THR A 236 -8.91 22.35 -18.50
N ALA A 237 -9.50 21.31 -17.91
CA ALA A 237 -9.90 20.11 -18.68
C ALA A 237 -10.88 20.41 -19.83
N MET A 238 -11.58 21.56 -19.75
CA MET A 238 -12.42 22.12 -20.83
C MET A 238 -11.64 22.74 -21.99
N THR A 239 -10.44 23.26 -21.75
CA THR A 239 -9.73 24.18 -22.66
C THR A 239 -8.38 23.67 -23.17
N MET A 240 -7.84 22.60 -22.57
CA MET A 240 -6.71 21.83 -23.14
C MET A 240 -7.11 21.19 -24.48
N SER A 241 -6.14 20.73 -25.26
CA SER A 241 -6.41 19.95 -26.49
C SER A 241 -7.17 18.65 -26.17
N GLN A 242 -7.67 17.97 -27.22
CA GLN A 242 -8.31 16.67 -27.03
C GLN A 242 -7.29 15.61 -26.62
N GLN A 243 -6.07 15.64 -27.18
CA GLN A 243 -5.02 14.67 -26.85
C GLN A 243 -4.57 14.80 -25.39
N GLU A 244 -4.31 16.02 -24.90
CA GLU A 244 -3.93 16.22 -23.49
C GLU A 244 -5.00 15.68 -22.52
N LEU A 245 -6.29 15.81 -22.85
CA LEU A 245 -7.37 15.23 -22.04
C LEU A 245 -7.39 13.69 -22.11
N VAL A 246 -7.12 13.10 -23.28
CA VAL A 246 -6.98 11.65 -23.45
C VAL A 246 -5.79 11.14 -22.63
N ASP A 247 -4.62 11.76 -22.76
CA ASP A 247 -3.40 11.38 -22.06
C ASP A 247 -3.57 11.48 -20.52
N ILE A 248 -4.26 12.51 -20.02
CA ILE A 248 -4.53 12.68 -18.58
C ILE A 248 -5.49 11.60 -18.07
N VAL A 249 -6.57 11.27 -18.80
CA VAL A 249 -7.53 10.24 -18.39
C VAL A 249 -6.90 8.84 -18.47
N LEU A 250 -6.07 8.57 -19.49
CA LEU A 250 -5.28 7.34 -19.58
C LEU A 250 -4.30 7.20 -18.40
N TYR A 251 -3.49 8.23 -18.15
CA TYR A 251 -2.49 8.24 -17.08
C TYR A 251 -3.12 8.12 -15.68
N LEU A 252 -4.27 8.78 -15.44
CA LEU A 252 -5.02 8.63 -14.20
C LEU A 252 -5.61 7.22 -14.05
N CYS A 253 -6.13 6.64 -15.13
CA CYS A 253 -6.68 5.29 -15.16
C CYS A 253 -5.62 4.23 -14.85
N ASP A 254 -4.47 4.28 -15.51
CA ASP A 254 -3.34 3.39 -15.22
C ASP A 254 -2.86 3.58 -13.77
N SER A 255 -2.51 4.80 -13.37
CA SER A 255 -1.95 5.07 -12.03
C SER A 255 -2.87 4.60 -10.91
N THR A 256 -4.17 4.90 -10.98
CA THR A 256 -5.13 4.48 -9.93
C THR A 256 -5.39 2.98 -9.95
N THR A 257 -5.32 2.32 -11.10
CA THR A 257 -5.45 0.86 -11.21
C THR A 257 -4.21 0.15 -10.66
N THR A 258 -3.01 0.66 -10.97
CA THR A 258 -1.72 0.09 -10.56
C THR A 258 -1.48 0.24 -9.05
N ILE A 259 -1.75 1.42 -8.48
CA ILE A 259 -1.68 1.64 -7.02
C ILE A 259 -2.64 0.69 -6.29
N HIS A 260 -3.90 0.63 -6.75
CA HIS A 260 -4.90 -0.24 -6.16
C HIS A 260 -4.48 -1.72 -6.23
N ALA A 261 -4.05 -2.19 -7.40
CA ALA A 261 -3.65 -3.59 -7.59
C ALA A 261 -2.45 -3.98 -6.71
N PHE A 262 -1.51 -3.06 -6.48
CA PHE A 262 -0.40 -3.32 -5.56
C PHE A 262 -0.85 -3.44 -4.11
N LEU A 263 -1.72 -2.56 -3.62
CA LEU A 263 -2.24 -2.60 -2.25
C LEU A 263 -3.17 -3.81 -2.01
N ASP A 264 -3.96 -4.22 -3.00
CA ASP A 264 -4.84 -5.41 -2.96
C ASP A 264 -4.02 -6.71 -2.90
N ILE A 265 -2.90 -6.77 -3.63
CA ILE A 265 -2.01 -7.93 -3.67
C ILE A 265 -1.05 -7.98 -2.48
N PHE A 266 -0.65 -6.83 -1.93
CA PHE A 266 0.28 -6.74 -0.80
C PHE A 266 -0.21 -5.74 0.28
N PRO A 267 -1.22 -6.11 1.09
CA PRO A 267 -1.81 -5.25 2.12
C PRO A 267 -0.85 -4.66 3.16
N ALA A 268 0.32 -5.26 3.39
CA ALA A 268 1.32 -4.73 4.31
C ALA A 268 1.78 -3.30 3.93
N ALA A 269 1.80 -2.99 2.63
CA ALA A 269 2.13 -1.66 2.10
C ALA A 269 1.11 -0.57 2.46
N CYS A 270 -0.13 -0.92 2.85
CA CYS A 270 -1.13 0.06 3.28
C CYS A 270 -0.63 0.92 4.46
N SER A 271 0.17 0.34 5.35
CA SER A 271 0.79 1.06 6.48
C SER A 271 1.73 2.19 6.02
N THR A 272 2.58 1.92 5.02
CA THR A 272 3.51 2.92 4.45
C THR A 272 2.76 4.03 3.71
N PHE A 273 1.74 3.68 2.92
CA PHE A 273 0.88 4.67 2.23
C PHE A 273 0.15 5.56 3.24
N HIS A 274 -0.38 4.96 4.31
CA HIS A 274 -1.06 5.66 5.40
C HIS A 274 -0.15 6.61 6.17
N SER A 275 1.10 6.23 6.48
CA SER A 275 2.06 7.13 7.15
C SER A 275 2.47 8.35 6.31
N HIS A 276 2.35 8.28 4.99
CA HIS A 276 2.51 9.44 4.08
C HIS A 276 1.23 10.28 3.91
N GLY A 277 0.16 9.99 4.67
CA GLY A 277 -1.11 10.69 4.57
C GLY A 277 -1.86 10.46 3.26
N PHE A 278 -1.54 9.37 2.53
CA PHE A 278 -2.03 9.15 1.17
C PHE A 278 -3.57 9.23 1.05
N LEU A 279 -4.30 8.72 2.04
CA LEU A 279 -5.76 8.74 2.09
C LEU A 279 -6.34 10.16 1.99
N SER A 280 -5.83 11.12 2.78
CA SER A 280 -6.35 12.49 2.77
C SER A 280 -5.96 13.26 1.50
N ARG A 281 -4.83 12.91 0.87
CA ARG A 281 -4.47 13.44 -0.44
C ARG A 281 -5.36 12.87 -1.55
N LEU A 282 -5.72 11.59 -1.46
CA LEU A 282 -6.58 10.90 -2.42
C LEU A 282 -8.02 11.45 -2.41
N THR A 283 -8.62 11.68 -1.25
CA THR A 283 -9.99 12.20 -1.15
C THR A 283 -10.09 13.65 -1.64
N SER A 284 -9.15 14.52 -1.23
CA SER A 284 -9.10 15.91 -1.68
C SER A 284 -8.79 16.02 -3.19
N PHE A 285 -7.95 15.12 -3.73
CA PHE A 285 -7.74 14.99 -5.17
C PHE A 285 -9.04 14.59 -5.89
N TYR A 286 -9.79 13.64 -5.35
CA TYR A 286 -11.06 13.16 -5.91
C TYR A 286 -12.09 14.30 -6.00
N GLU A 287 -12.34 14.99 -4.89
CA GLU A 287 -13.32 16.08 -4.78
C GLU A 287 -13.03 17.20 -5.80
N THR A 288 -11.75 17.52 -5.98
CA THR A 288 -11.30 18.59 -6.89
C THR A 288 -11.34 18.15 -8.36
N THR A 289 -10.85 16.95 -8.66
CA THR A 289 -10.49 16.55 -10.03
C THR A 289 -11.61 15.83 -10.76
N VAL A 290 -12.33 14.94 -10.08
CA VAL A 290 -13.41 14.14 -10.70
C VAL A 290 -14.49 15.04 -11.29
N PRO A 291 -15.00 16.09 -10.60
CA PRO A 291 -16.03 16.95 -11.18
C PRO A 291 -15.61 17.72 -12.44
N ASP A 292 -14.35 18.18 -12.58
CA ASP A 292 -13.93 18.89 -13.79
C ASP A 292 -13.65 17.93 -14.96
N LEU A 293 -13.04 16.76 -14.70
CA LEU A 293 -12.87 15.72 -15.71
C LEU A 293 -14.22 15.15 -16.19
N GLU A 294 -15.16 14.83 -15.28
CA GLU A 294 -16.49 14.34 -15.67
C GLU A 294 -17.20 15.36 -16.57
N LYS A 295 -17.15 16.62 -16.17
CA LYS A 295 -17.78 17.76 -16.86
C LYS A 295 -17.12 18.00 -18.22
N ALA A 296 -15.80 17.87 -18.33
CA ALA A 296 -15.08 17.96 -19.60
C ALA A 296 -15.44 16.82 -20.56
N VAL A 297 -15.36 15.56 -20.12
CA VAL A 297 -15.72 14.39 -20.94
C VAL A 297 -17.20 14.44 -21.35
N ARG A 298 -18.12 14.90 -20.49
CA ARG A 298 -19.55 15.01 -20.82
C ARG A 298 -19.93 16.18 -21.74
N LYS A 299 -19.22 17.31 -21.70
CA LYS A 299 -19.67 18.57 -22.37
C LYS A 299 -18.77 19.10 -23.48
N ARG A 300 -17.57 18.56 -23.66
CA ARG A 300 -16.76 18.83 -24.86
C ARG A 300 -17.39 18.12 -26.07
N ASN A 301 -17.28 18.74 -27.23
CA ASN A 301 -17.57 18.06 -28.49
C ASN A 301 -16.35 17.19 -28.84
N PHE A 302 -16.59 15.92 -29.11
CA PHE A 302 -15.61 14.98 -29.66
C PHE A 302 -16.05 14.60 -31.07
N ASP A 303 -15.11 14.54 -32.02
CA ASP A 303 -15.39 14.13 -33.40
C ASP A 303 -15.77 12.65 -33.48
N ASP A 304 -15.19 11.82 -32.60
CA ASP A 304 -15.60 10.44 -32.37
C ASP A 304 -16.28 10.26 -31.01
N LYS A 305 -17.45 9.63 -31.02
CA LYS A 305 -18.20 9.26 -29.82
C LYS A 305 -17.65 8.02 -29.12
N SER A 306 -17.00 7.11 -29.84
CA SER A 306 -16.44 5.89 -29.24
C SER A 306 -15.31 6.24 -28.26
N LEU A 307 -14.45 7.21 -28.64
CA LEU A 307 -13.48 7.83 -27.76
C LEU A 307 -14.13 8.53 -26.54
N GLN A 308 -15.21 9.29 -26.73
CA GLN A 308 -15.92 9.93 -25.62
C GLN A 308 -16.46 8.89 -24.61
N GLU A 309 -16.98 7.76 -25.11
CA GLU A 309 -17.42 6.66 -24.25
C GLU A 309 -16.26 5.92 -23.56
N ASP A 310 -15.13 5.70 -24.23
CA ASP A 310 -13.95 5.06 -23.61
C ASP A 310 -13.36 5.95 -22.52
N LEU A 311 -13.19 7.25 -22.76
CA LEU A 311 -12.78 8.22 -21.73
C LEU A 311 -13.76 8.23 -20.54
N TRP A 312 -15.07 8.12 -20.80
CA TRP A 312 -16.07 8.00 -19.75
C TRP A 312 -15.93 6.70 -18.94
N LYS A 313 -15.70 5.57 -19.61
CA LYS A 313 -15.47 4.25 -18.98
C LYS A 313 -14.18 4.24 -18.15
N ARG A 314 -13.08 4.80 -18.68
CA ARG A 314 -11.78 4.94 -17.98
C ARG A 314 -11.91 5.82 -16.75
N LEU A 315 -12.49 7.02 -16.88
CA LEU A 315 -12.69 7.92 -15.74
C LEU A 315 -13.57 7.27 -14.65
N SER A 316 -14.64 6.59 -15.04
CA SER A 316 -15.50 5.84 -14.10
C SER A 316 -14.72 4.71 -13.40
N HIS A 317 -13.82 4.02 -14.11
CA HIS A 317 -12.92 3.02 -13.53
C HIS A 317 -11.96 3.64 -12.52
N SER A 318 -11.30 4.76 -12.87
CA SER A 318 -10.42 5.50 -11.96
C SER A 318 -11.15 5.91 -10.68
N CYS A 319 -12.37 6.46 -10.82
CA CYS A 319 -13.19 6.89 -9.69
C CYS A 319 -13.46 5.74 -8.72
N ARG A 320 -13.89 4.59 -9.25
CA ARG A 320 -14.10 3.39 -8.43
C ARG A 320 -12.80 2.89 -7.80
N LYS A 321 -11.68 2.85 -8.54
CA LYS A 321 -10.38 2.39 -8.00
C LYS A 321 -9.84 3.29 -6.89
N MET A 322 -10.09 4.60 -6.95
CA MET A 322 -9.78 5.52 -5.85
C MET A 322 -10.64 5.24 -4.61
N VAL A 323 -11.95 5.02 -4.76
CA VAL A 323 -12.86 4.67 -3.66
C VAL A 323 -12.51 3.30 -3.04
N GLU A 324 -12.26 2.28 -3.86
CA GLU A 324 -11.81 0.96 -3.42
C GLU A 324 -10.45 1.04 -2.69
N THR A 325 -9.52 1.88 -3.16
CA THR A 325 -8.22 2.12 -2.48
C THR A 325 -8.40 2.84 -1.14
N ALA A 326 -9.31 3.81 -1.05
CA ALA A 326 -9.60 4.51 0.19
C ALA A 326 -10.16 3.56 1.27
N HIS A 327 -11.10 2.69 0.89
CA HIS A 327 -11.62 1.65 1.81
C HIS A 327 -10.54 0.63 2.18
N LEU A 328 -9.73 0.16 1.23
CA LEU A 328 -8.67 -0.82 1.46
C LEU A 328 -7.60 -0.32 2.45
N LEU A 329 -7.23 0.96 2.38
CA LEU A 329 -6.35 1.61 3.35
C LEU A 329 -6.97 1.60 4.75
N LEU A 330 -8.21 2.10 4.90
CA LEU A 330 -8.94 2.09 6.18
C LEU A 330 -9.15 0.69 6.73
N HIS A 331 -9.37 -0.30 5.85
CA HIS A 331 -9.55 -1.69 6.24
C HIS A 331 -8.29 -2.22 6.92
N HIS A 332 -7.13 -2.12 6.28
CA HIS A 332 -5.90 -2.71 6.80
C HIS A 332 -5.22 -1.90 7.91
N THR A 333 -5.38 -0.57 7.96
CA THR A 333 -4.78 0.25 9.03
C THR A 333 -5.68 0.49 10.24
N CYS A 334 -7.00 0.42 10.09
CA CYS A 334 -7.95 0.72 11.17
C CYS A 334 -8.90 -0.45 11.49
N LEU A 335 -9.73 -0.90 10.53
CA LEU A 335 -10.81 -1.86 10.81
C LEU A 335 -10.29 -3.26 11.19
N GLN A 336 -9.33 -3.81 10.44
CA GLN A 336 -8.74 -5.12 10.72
C GLN A 336 -8.03 -5.17 12.09
N PRO A 337 -7.16 -4.20 12.47
CA PRO A 337 -6.62 -4.12 13.83
C PRO A 337 -7.65 -4.10 14.97
N ILE A 338 -8.83 -3.51 14.74
CA ILE A 338 -9.96 -3.51 15.69
C ILE A 338 -10.62 -4.90 15.73
N LEU A 339 -10.92 -5.49 14.57
CA LEU A 339 -11.52 -6.84 14.46
C LEU A 339 -10.64 -7.95 15.03
N GLU A 340 -9.31 -7.80 14.91
CA GLU A 340 -8.32 -8.71 15.51
C GLU A 340 -8.12 -8.50 17.02
N GLY A 341 -8.71 -7.46 17.62
CA GLY A 341 -8.61 -7.18 19.05
C GLY A 341 -7.21 -6.77 19.52
N ARG A 342 -6.42 -6.09 18.67
CA ARG A 342 -5.06 -5.65 19.02
C ARG A 342 -5.09 -4.60 20.14
N GLU A 343 -4.08 -4.59 21.02
CA GLU A 343 -4.08 -3.82 22.29
C GLU A 343 -4.47 -2.34 22.17
N ASN A 344 -4.22 -1.70 21.01
CA ASN A 344 -4.53 -0.29 20.75
C ASN A 344 -5.88 -0.04 20.04
N MET A 345 -6.90 -0.92 20.19
CA MET A 345 -8.21 -0.80 19.51
C MET A 345 -8.78 0.63 19.51
N GLN A 346 -8.74 1.33 20.66
CA GLN A 346 -9.30 2.68 20.78
C GLN A 346 -8.55 3.71 19.91
N THR A 347 -7.23 3.58 19.73
CA THR A 347 -6.44 4.49 18.89
C THR A 347 -6.83 4.33 17.42
N PHE A 348 -6.91 3.08 16.93
CA PHE A 348 -7.37 2.80 15.56
C PHE A 348 -8.81 3.29 15.33
N ALA A 349 -9.66 3.22 16.35
CA ALA A 349 -11.03 3.68 16.29
C ALA A 349 -11.17 5.22 16.28
N GLU A 350 -10.37 5.92 17.08
CA GLU A 350 -10.32 7.38 17.09
C GLU A 350 -9.70 7.92 15.80
N GLU A 351 -8.73 7.20 15.22
CA GLU A 351 -8.19 7.48 13.89
C GLU A 351 -9.23 7.24 12.77
N LEU A 352 -9.96 6.12 12.79
CA LEU A 352 -11.05 5.85 11.84
C LEU A 352 -12.12 6.96 11.86
N LEU A 353 -12.55 7.38 13.06
CA LEU A 353 -13.48 8.49 13.23
C LEU A 353 -12.90 9.82 12.73
N GLN A 354 -11.60 10.05 12.86
CA GLN A 354 -10.92 11.24 12.35
C GLN A 354 -10.85 11.24 10.81
N HIS A 355 -10.60 10.09 10.18
CA HIS A 355 -10.67 9.95 8.72
C HIS A 355 -12.11 10.15 8.21
N PHE A 356 -13.11 9.50 8.81
CA PHE A 356 -14.52 9.71 8.47
C PHE A 356 -14.97 11.17 8.68
N THR A 357 -14.48 11.85 9.72
CA THR A 357 -14.72 13.29 9.93
C THR A 357 -14.11 14.13 8.81
N SER A 358 -12.91 13.77 8.31
CA SER A 358 -12.28 14.47 7.17
C SER A 358 -13.07 14.31 5.87
N PHE A 359 -13.80 13.21 5.68
CA PHE A 359 -14.61 13.01 4.47
C PHE A 359 -15.84 13.93 4.42
N LEU A 360 -16.25 14.53 5.54
CA LEU A 360 -17.43 15.41 5.59
C LEU A 360 -17.26 16.72 4.82
N THR A 361 -16.03 17.15 4.52
CA THR A 361 -15.77 18.29 3.63
C THR A 361 -15.77 17.88 2.15
N GLU A 362 -15.34 16.65 1.85
CA GLU A 362 -15.19 16.10 0.50
C GLU A 362 -16.50 15.44 0.04
N LYS A 363 -17.55 16.25 -0.18
CA LYS A 363 -18.94 15.76 -0.33
C LYS A 363 -19.18 14.87 -1.55
N ARG A 364 -18.53 15.10 -2.70
CA ARG A 364 -18.65 14.22 -3.87
C ARG A 364 -17.82 12.93 -3.71
N PHE A 365 -16.69 12.97 -3.02
CA PHE A 365 -16.02 11.74 -2.60
C PHE A 365 -16.91 10.94 -1.64
N LEU A 366 -17.49 11.57 -0.61
CA LEU A 366 -18.27 10.89 0.41
C LEU A 366 -19.57 10.26 -0.13
N SER A 367 -20.26 10.91 -1.10
CA SER A 367 -21.42 10.29 -1.75
C SER A 367 -21.03 9.04 -2.54
N ASP A 368 -19.91 9.09 -3.26
CA ASP A 368 -19.48 8.01 -4.15
C ASP A 368 -18.75 6.90 -3.37
N TYR A 369 -18.22 7.19 -2.18
CA TYR A 369 -17.76 6.20 -1.19
C TYR A 369 -18.95 5.46 -0.56
N ASP A 370 -19.93 6.18 0.01
CA ASP A 370 -21.09 5.59 0.71
C ASP A 370 -22.07 4.86 -0.23
N GLU A 371 -21.98 5.08 -1.56
CA GLU A 371 -22.67 4.28 -2.59
C GLU A 371 -22.03 2.88 -2.79
N VAL A 372 -20.77 2.67 -2.37
CA VAL A 372 -20.02 1.41 -2.53
C VAL A 372 -19.72 0.73 -1.18
N PHE A 373 -19.32 1.52 -0.17
CA PHE A 373 -18.96 1.10 1.18
C PHE A 373 -19.79 1.93 2.18
N PRO A 374 -21.00 1.48 2.56
CA PRO A 374 -21.91 2.28 3.37
C PRO A 374 -21.32 2.63 4.74
N LEU A 375 -21.23 3.93 5.06
CA LEU A 375 -20.56 4.39 6.28
C LEU A 375 -21.28 3.92 7.56
N SER A 376 -22.57 3.63 7.46
CA SER A 376 -23.39 3.01 8.50
C SER A 376 -22.85 1.68 9.00
N ASP A 377 -22.19 0.92 8.12
CA ASP A 377 -21.89 -0.49 8.36
C ASP A 377 -20.54 -0.61 9.09
N ASP A 378 -19.54 0.16 8.66
CA ASP A 378 -18.29 0.40 9.39
C ASP A 378 -18.55 1.03 10.77
N ILE A 379 -19.48 1.99 10.89
CA ILE A 379 -19.87 2.60 12.18
C ILE A 379 -20.56 1.58 13.08
N SER A 380 -21.43 0.72 12.55
CA SER A 380 -22.11 -0.32 13.33
C SER A 380 -21.12 -1.37 13.86
N LEU A 381 -20.15 -1.77 13.03
CA LEU A 381 -19.04 -2.66 13.40
C LEU A 381 -18.20 -2.03 14.52
N LEU A 382 -17.89 -0.74 14.40
CA LEU A 382 -17.13 0.02 15.41
C LEU A 382 -17.84 0.08 16.77
N GLN A 383 -19.15 0.33 16.77
CA GLN A 383 -19.99 0.35 17.98
C GLN A 383 -20.11 -1.03 18.64
N GLN A 384 -20.13 -2.11 17.85
CA GLN A 384 -20.13 -3.49 18.35
C GLN A 384 -18.79 -3.88 18.98
N ALA A 385 -17.67 -3.48 18.36
CA ALA A 385 -16.32 -3.78 18.86
C ALA A 385 -15.92 -2.93 20.07
N LEU A 386 -16.39 -1.68 20.15
CA LEU A 386 -16.02 -0.72 21.20
C LEU A 386 -17.25 0.03 21.76
N PRO A 387 -17.90 -0.49 22.82
CA PRO A 387 -19.04 0.16 23.49
C PRO A 387 -18.78 1.55 24.11
N VAL A 388 -17.54 2.06 24.04
CA VAL A 388 -17.14 3.44 24.41
C VAL A 388 -17.37 4.43 23.25
N ILE A 389 -17.75 3.92 22.08
CA ILE A 389 -18.19 4.69 20.91
C ILE A 389 -19.70 4.48 20.81
N ASP A 390 -20.45 5.47 21.25
CA ASP A 390 -21.91 5.47 21.21
C ASP A 390 -22.45 6.25 20.00
N GLU A 391 -23.78 6.32 19.89
CA GLU A 391 -24.46 7.10 18.85
C GLU A 391 -24.18 8.61 18.94
N THR A 392 -23.83 9.13 20.12
CA THR A 392 -23.48 10.56 20.28
C THR A 392 -22.14 10.89 19.64
N ARG A 393 -21.21 9.91 19.58
CA ARG A 393 -19.90 10.03 18.93
C ARG A 393 -19.92 9.78 17.41
N THR A 394 -21.02 9.31 16.82
CA THR A 394 -21.07 8.92 15.39
C THR A 394 -22.25 9.50 14.58
N SER A 395 -23.33 9.94 15.23
CA SER A 395 -24.53 10.48 14.57
C SER A 395 -24.26 11.66 13.61
N TYR A 396 -23.29 12.53 13.93
CA TYR A 396 -22.90 13.64 13.05
C TYR A 396 -22.22 13.17 11.74
N LEU A 397 -21.59 11.98 11.73
CA LEU A 397 -21.03 11.39 10.50
C LEU A 397 -22.15 10.95 9.56
N LEU A 398 -23.17 10.27 10.10
CA LEU A 398 -24.34 9.83 9.34
C LEU A 398 -25.14 11.01 8.79
N GLN A 399 -25.38 12.05 9.60
CA GLN A 399 -26.00 13.30 9.13
C GLN A 399 -25.13 14.02 8.08
N GLY A 400 -23.80 13.93 8.21
CA GLY A 400 -22.84 14.44 7.23
C GLY A 400 -22.95 13.72 5.88
N VAL A 401 -23.08 12.39 5.89
CA VAL A 401 -23.36 11.56 4.70
C VAL A 401 -24.68 11.97 4.05
N GLU A 402 -25.78 12.09 4.80
CA GLU A 402 -27.07 12.56 4.26
C GLU A 402 -26.91 13.93 3.58
N SER A 403 -26.21 14.87 4.21
CA SER A 403 -25.90 16.19 3.67
C SER A 403 -24.96 16.16 2.44
N ALA A 404 -24.19 15.09 2.24
CA ALA A 404 -23.38 14.88 1.04
C ALA A 404 -24.29 14.45 -0.13
N TRP A 405 -25.11 13.40 0.07
CA TRP A 405 -26.09 12.94 -0.92
C TRP A 405 -27.01 14.06 -1.42
N GLU A 406 -27.60 14.83 -0.50
CA GLU A 406 -28.45 15.98 -0.84
C GLU A 406 -27.72 17.02 -1.70
N SER A 407 -26.45 17.31 -1.39
CA SER A 407 -25.67 18.33 -2.11
C SER A 407 -25.31 17.93 -3.55
N VAL A 408 -25.13 16.62 -3.80
CA VAL A 408 -24.88 16.05 -5.14
C VAL A 408 -26.20 15.88 -5.91
N GLY A 409 -27.35 16.09 -5.27
CA GLY A 409 -28.68 15.97 -5.87
C GLY A 409 -29.13 14.53 -6.09
N ARG A 410 -28.42 13.56 -5.51
CA ARG A 410 -28.84 12.15 -5.46
C ARG A 410 -29.71 11.92 -4.22
N ARG A 411 -30.55 10.89 -4.24
CA ARG A 411 -31.15 10.32 -3.02
C ARG A 411 -30.63 8.91 -2.85
N LYS A 412 -30.10 8.58 -1.67
CA LYS A 412 -29.72 7.22 -1.32
C LYS A 412 -30.95 6.32 -1.45
N LEU A 413 -30.82 5.16 -2.11
CA LEU A 413 -31.89 4.17 -2.13
C LEU A 413 -32.07 3.67 -0.68
N PRO A 414 -33.30 3.58 -0.14
CA PRO A 414 -33.47 3.16 1.24
C PRO A 414 -33.04 1.70 1.41
N ASN A 415 -32.03 1.44 2.25
CA ASN A 415 -31.65 0.09 2.64
C ASN A 415 -32.87 -0.65 3.21
N PRO A 416 -33.13 -1.91 2.83
CA PRO A 416 -34.30 -2.66 3.29
C PRO A 416 -34.36 -2.78 4.83
N SER A 417 -33.21 -2.73 5.50
CA SER A 417 -33.05 -2.78 6.95
C SER A 417 -33.72 -1.64 7.71
N SER A 418 -33.89 -0.44 7.13
CA SER A 418 -34.37 0.75 7.86
C SER A 418 -35.89 0.83 8.00
N LEU A 419 -36.64 -0.01 7.28
CA LEU A 419 -38.11 -0.02 7.30
C LEU A 419 -38.73 -0.63 8.57
N LEU A 420 -37.94 -1.27 9.44
CA LEU A 420 -38.43 -1.96 10.64
C LEU A 420 -38.52 -1.07 11.90
N SER A 421 -37.89 0.11 11.91
CA SER A 421 -37.75 0.93 13.14
C SER A 421 -38.63 2.19 13.21
N SER A 422 -39.46 2.47 12.20
CA SER A 422 -40.14 3.77 12.02
C SER A 422 -41.67 3.77 12.22
N ASN A 423 -42.25 2.63 12.61
CA ASN A 423 -43.72 2.43 12.64
C ASN A 423 -44.32 2.29 14.06
N GLN A 424 -44.03 3.24 14.96
CA GLN A 424 -44.87 3.49 16.15
C GLN A 424 -45.12 4.99 16.35
N GLY A 425 -46.38 5.41 16.22
CA GLY A 425 -46.85 6.64 16.89
C GLY A 425 -47.31 7.84 16.03
N ALA A 426 -48.37 7.68 15.22
CA ALA A 426 -49.32 8.78 14.95
C ALA A 426 -50.67 8.25 14.47
N VAL A 427 -51.77 8.60 15.15
CA VAL A 427 -53.15 8.27 14.72
C VAL A 427 -53.98 9.55 14.63
N GLY A 428 -54.62 9.78 13.48
CA GLY A 428 -55.75 10.71 13.35
C GLY A 428 -55.54 11.88 12.38
N GLY A 429 -56.47 12.00 11.42
CA GLY A 429 -56.53 13.08 10.42
C GLY A 429 -57.23 12.56 9.15
N ALA A 430 -58.23 13.28 8.63
CA ALA A 430 -59.12 12.76 7.58
C ALA A 430 -59.48 13.79 6.49
N ALA A 431 -59.85 13.27 5.31
CA ALA A 431 -60.27 13.98 4.10
C ALA A 431 -59.15 14.80 3.40
N ALA A 432 -59.24 15.12 2.09
CA ALA A 432 -60.36 14.96 1.14
C ALA A 432 -59.91 14.37 -0.22
N ALA A 433 -60.86 14.15 -1.14
CA ALA A 433 -60.67 13.43 -2.41
C ALA A 433 -60.89 14.31 -3.67
N SER A 434 -60.73 13.69 -4.86
CA SER A 434 -60.96 14.20 -6.25
C SER A 434 -59.68 14.65 -6.98
N SER A 435 -59.46 14.38 -8.28
CA SER A 435 -60.24 13.60 -9.27
C SER A 435 -59.42 13.18 -10.51
N ALA A 436 -59.94 12.17 -11.24
CA ALA A 436 -59.64 11.64 -12.59
C ALA A 436 -58.86 12.53 -13.61
N SER A 437 -58.12 11.98 -14.61
CA SER A 437 -58.67 11.10 -15.67
C SER A 437 -57.63 10.37 -16.58
N PHE A 438 -57.81 9.05 -16.78
CA PHE A 438 -58.06 8.28 -18.05
C PHE A 438 -57.41 8.67 -19.44
N PRO A 439 -57.23 7.73 -20.42
CA PRO A 439 -56.30 6.58 -20.41
C PRO A 439 -55.41 6.38 -21.72
N PRO A 440 -55.50 5.35 -22.63
CA PRO A 440 -54.34 4.49 -22.97
C PRO A 440 -54.10 4.18 -24.50
N GLN A 441 -53.37 3.07 -24.80
CA GLN A 441 -53.08 2.42 -26.12
C GLN A 441 -52.04 3.16 -27.01
N GLU A 442 -51.22 2.54 -27.88
CA GLU A 442 -50.92 1.12 -28.27
C GLU A 442 -49.44 1.04 -28.78
N VAL A 443 -48.78 -0.03 -29.27
CA VAL A 443 -49.15 -1.35 -29.84
C VAL A 443 -48.09 -2.45 -29.52
N ALA A 444 -48.28 -3.68 -30.06
CA ALA A 444 -47.31 -4.79 -30.17
C ALA A 444 -46.09 -4.48 -31.10
N GLY A 445 -45.04 -5.30 -31.26
CA GLY A 445 -44.67 -6.62 -30.71
C GLY A 445 -43.93 -7.49 -31.75
N GLY A 446 -43.20 -8.54 -31.34
CA GLY A 446 -42.48 -9.46 -32.25
C GLY A 446 -41.63 -10.51 -31.54
N GLU A 447 -41.63 -11.76 -32.04
CA GLU A 447 -41.05 -12.95 -31.39
C GLU A 447 -39.81 -13.49 -32.13
N ALA A 448 -38.92 -14.19 -31.41
CA ALA A 448 -38.01 -15.19 -31.98
C ALA A 448 -37.59 -16.22 -30.91
N MET A 449 -37.51 -17.50 -31.29
CA MET A 449 -37.13 -18.62 -30.40
C MET A 449 -35.67 -19.04 -30.64
N MET A 450 -35.02 -19.63 -29.64
CA MET A 450 -33.92 -20.60 -29.84
C MET A 450 -34.01 -21.76 -28.85
N ASP A 451 -33.38 -22.88 -29.22
CA ASP A 451 -33.69 -24.24 -28.76
C ASP A 451 -32.56 -24.89 -27.94
N VAL A 452 -32.85 -25.99 -27.23
CA VAL A 452 -31.96 -26.62 -26.23
C VAL A 452 -31.41 -27.98 -26.69
N PRO A 453 -30.09 -28.10 -26.93
CA PRO A 453 -29.45 -29.40 -27.17
C PRO A 453 -29.30 -30.21 -25.87
N ARG A 454 -29.73 -31.48 -25.85
CA ARG A 454 -29.59 -32.38 -24.70
C ARG A 454 -28.26 -33.15 -24.70
N ARG A 455 -27.52 -33.03 -23.59
CA ARG A 455 -26.62 -34.01 -22.93
C ARG A 455 -26.22 -35.27 -23.73
N GLY A 456 -24.93 -35.37 -24.08
CA GLY A 456 -24.22 -36.65 -24.20
C GLY A 456 -23.43 -36.93 -22.91
N ASN A 457 -23.31 -38.19 -22.49
CA ASN A 457 -22.51 -38.58 -21.32
C ASN A 457 -21.06 -38.92 -21.73
N ASN A 458 -20.08 -38.48 -20.94
CA ASN A 458 -19.19 -39.38 -20.19
C ASN A 458 -18.29 -38.62 -19.19
N VAL A 459 -17.88 -39.34 -18.14
CA VAL A 459 -17.32 -38.80 -16.88
C VAL A 459 -15.96 -38.11 -17.03
N SER A 460 -15.82 -36.94 -16.42
CA SER A 460 -14.58 -36.48 -15.78
C SER A 460 -14.95 -35.73 -14.49
N PHE A 461 -14.05 -35.73 -13.50
CA PHE A 461 -14.34 -35.28 -12.13
C PHE A 461 -13.65 -33.94 -11.86
N GLY A 462 -14.41 -32.86 -11.63
CA GLY A 462 -13.81 -31.55 -11.33
C GLY A 462 -14.81 -30.41 -11.13
N ALA A 463 -14.53 -29.56 -10.14
CA ALA A 463 -15.12 -28.24 -9.87
C ALA A 463 -16.67 -28.14 -9.83
N VAL A 464 -17.22 -28.35 -8.63
CA VAL A 464 -18.46 -27.67 -8.19
C VAL A 464 -18.08 -26.71 -7.06
N CYS A 465 -18.57 -25.47 -7.11
CA CYS A 465 -18.29 -24.47 -6.08
C CYS A 465 -18.84 -24.93 -4.73
N SER A 466 -17.97 -25.09 -3.73
CA SER A 466 -18.38 -25.37 -2.35
C SER A 466 -18.77 -24.06 -1.67
N LEU A 467 -20.06 -23.88 -1.37
CA LEU A 467 -20.51 -22.85 -0.42
C LEU A 467 -19.86 -23.09 0.95
N SER A 468 -19.62 -22.04 1.72
CA SER A 468 -19.10 -22.18 3.07
C SER A 468 -20.14 -22.80 4.00
N SER A 469 -19.66 -23.42 5.09
CA SER A 469 -20.55 -24.01 6.10
C SER A 469 -21.46 -22.95 6.76
N ALA A 470 -21.00 -21.70 6.85
CA ALA A 470 -21.77 -20.60 7.43
C ALA A 470 -22.89 -20.11 6.51
N GLU A 471 -22.65 -20.01 5.20
CA GLU A 471 -23.70 -19.68 4.21
C GLU A 471 -24.78 -20.77 4.17
N LEU A 472 -24.37 -22.04 4.21
CA LEU A 472 -25.28 -23.19 4.26
C LEU A 472 -26.17 -23.16 5.50
N GLU A 473 -25.61 -22.87 6.67
CA GLU A 473 -26.35 -22.81 7.94
C GLU A 473 -27.22 -21.56 8.07
N SER A 474 -26.80 -20.43 7.48
CA SER A 474 -27.64 -19.23 7.33
C SER A 474 -28.88 -19.51 6.47
N LEU A 475 -28.71 -20.14 5.30
CA LEU A 475 -29.81 -20.55 4.43
C LEU A 475 -30.77 -21.54 5.12
N LEU A 476 -30.24 -22.50 5.90
CA LEU A 476 -31.06 -23.42 6.69
C LEU A 476 -31.84 -22.69 7.80
N SER A 477 -31.25 -21.73 8.50
CA SER A 477 -31.97 -20.94 9.52
C SER A 477 -33.13 -20.19 8.89
N CYS A 478 -32.88 -19.41 7.82
CA CYS A 478 -33.91 -18.61 7.15
C CYS A 478 -35.14 -19.43 6.73
N ILE A 479 -34.94 -20.67 6.25
CA ILE A 479 -36.05 -21.56 5.87
C ILE A 479 -36.74 -22.13 7.12
N ARG A 480 -35.98 -22.51 8.16
CA ARG A 480 -36.51 -23.07 9.41
C ARG A 480 -37.30 -22.07 10.25
N ASP A 481 -36.87 -20.81 10.27
CA ASP A 481 -37.55 -19.73 10.98
C ASP A 481 -38.96 -19.45 10.39
N LEU A 482 -39.17 -19.82 9.12
CA LEU A 482 -40.47 -19.79 8.44
C LEU A 482 -41.22 -21.14 8.48
N LEU A 483 -40.50 -22.27 8.51
CA LEU A 483 -41.04 -23.63 8.44
C LEU A 483 -40.39 -24.55 9.50
N PRO A 484 -40.71 -24.37 10.80
CA PRO A 484 -39.99 -25.02 11.91
C PRO A 484 -40.25 -26.52 12.05
N ASP A 485 -41.32 -27.03 11.42
CA ASP A 485 -41.76 -28.43 11.50
C ASP A 485 -40.99 -29.37 10.54
N LEU A 486 -40.07 -28.84 9.71
CA LEU A 486 -39.32 -29.61 8.71
C LEU A 486 -37.93 -30.02 9.21
N GLY A 487 -37.49 -31.21 8.79
CA GLY A 487 -36.19 -31.76 9.15
C GLY A 487 -35.04 -31.13 8.35
N GLU A 488 -33.93 -30.80 9.04
CA GLU A 488 -32.73 -30.21 8.41
C GLU A 488 -32.16 -31.07 7.26
N GLY A 489 -32.25 -32.40 7.34
CA GLY A 489 -31.79 -33.30 6.28
C GLY A 489 -32.67 -33.24 5.03
N PHE A 490 -33.97 -32.99 5.20
CA PHE A 490 -34.91 -32.73 4.09
C PHE A 490 -34.64 -31.35 3.46
N LEU A 491 -34.48 -30.31 4.29
CA LEU A 491 -34.18 -28.95 3.82
C LEU A 491 -32.85 -28.85 3.06
N LEU A 492 -31.83 -29.59 3.49
CA LEU A 492 -30.55 -29.73 2.75
C LEU A 492 -30.77 -30.33 1.36
N ALA A 493 -31.53 -31.43 1.24
CA ALA A 493 -31.81 -32.05 -0.05
C ALA A 493 -32.61 -31.12 -0.98
N CYS A 494 -33.53 -30.31 -0.44
CA CYS A 494 -34.22 -29.28 -1.21
C CYS A 494 -33.26 -28.16 -1.66
N LEU A 495 -32.37 -27.68 -0.79
CA LEU A 495 -31.36 -26.69 -1.16
C LEU A 495 -30.41 -27.20 -2.26
N GLU A 496 -29.96 -28.46 -2.20
CA GLU A 496 -29.11 -29.05 -3.24
C GLU A 496 -29.81 -29.13 -4.61
N GLU A 497 -31.07 -29.58 -4.68
CA GLU A 497 -31.83 -29.71 -5.94
C GLU A 497 -32.25 -28.34 -6.53
N TYR A 498 -32.52 -27.34 -5.68
CA TYR A 498 -32.96 -25.98 -6.08
C TYR A 498 -31.83 -24.95 -6.10
N ASN A 499 -30.58 -25.37 -6.34
CA ASN A 499 -29.39 -24.51 -6.48
C ASN A 499 -29.17 -23.52 -5.31
N TYR A 500 -29.42 -23.97 -4.09
CA TYR A 500 -29.26 -23.24 -2.82
C TYR A 500 -30.11 -21.96 -2.68
N ASN A 501 -31.19 -21.82 -3.46
CA ASN A 501 -32.08 -20.67 -3.40
C ASN A 501 -33.20 -20.87 -2.35
N SER A 502 -33.14 -20.14 -1.23
CA SER A 502 -34.11 -20.21 -0.13
C SER A 502 -35.55 -19.93 -0.57
N GLU A 503 -35.77 -18.84 -1.32
CA GLU A 503 -37.10 -18.42 -1.79
C GLU A 503 -37.74 -19.48 -2.70
N LEU A 504 -36.93 -20.10 -3.56
CA LEU A 504 -37.38 -21.15 -4.46
C LEU A 504 -37.73 -22.44 -3.70
N VAL A 505 -36.96 -22.79 -2.67
CA VAL A 505 -37.28 -23.91 -1.76
C VAL A 505 -38.59 -23.64 -1.01
N ILE A 506 -38.70 -22.48 -0.35
CA ILE A 506 -39.87 -22.07 0.43
C ILE A 506 -41.13 -22.08 -0.43
N ASN A 507 -41.09 -21.47 -1.62
CA ASN A 507 -42.27 -21.39 -2.49
C ASN A 507 -42.68 -22.77 -3.04
N ASN A 508 -41.75 -23.63 -3.47
CA ASN A 508 -42.12 -24.98 -3.94
C ASN A 508 -42.62 -25.89 -2.81
N ILE A 509 -42.22 -25.67 -1.56
CA ILE A 509 -42.80 -26.36 -0.39
C ILE A 509 -44.21 -25.84 -0.11
N LEU A 510 -44.42 -24.51 -0.05
CA LEU A 510 -45.71 -23.90 0.26
C LEU A 510 -46.80 -24.15 -0.80
N GLU A 511 -46.41 -24.35 -2.05
CA GLU A 511 -47.32 -24.66 -3.16
C GLU A 511 -47.50 -26.18 -3.41
N ASP A 512 -46.86 -27.06 -2.62
CA ASP A 512 -46.71 -28.51 -2.88
C ASP A 512 -46.28 -28.81 -4.33
N ARG A 513 -45.33 -28.01 -4.87
CA ARG A 513 -44.73 -28.14 -6.22
C ARG A 513 -43.32 -28.73 -6.21
N LEU A 514 -43.02 -29.55 -5.21
CA LEU A 514 -41.75 -30.24 -5.07
C LEU A 514 -41.43 -31.18 -6.24
N ALA A 515 -40.14 -31.30 -6.55
CA ALA A 515 -39.67 -32.28 -7.52
C ALA A 515 -40.02 -33.73 -7.09
N PRO A 516 -40.37 -34.64 -8.02
CA PRO A 516 -40.79 -36.01 -7.70
C PRO A 516 -39.65 -36.93 -7.20
N SER A 517 -38.44 -36.37 -7.07
CA SER A 517 -37.29 -36.85 -6.29
C SER A 517 -37.48 -36.54 -4.79
N LEU A 518 -37.78 -35.28 -4.47
CA LEU A 518 -37.90 -34.73 -3.11
C LEU A 518 -39.21 -35.10 -2.41
N ASP A 519 -40.35 -35.11 -3.12
CA ASP A 519 -41.67 -35.39 -2.53
C ASP A 519 -41.84 -36.84 -2.01
N LYS A 520 -40.83 -37.70 -2.24
CA LYS A 520 -40.74 -39.07 -1.71
C LYS A 520 -39.82 -39.19 -0.49
N LEU A 521 -39.13 -38.11 -0.11
CA LEU A 521 -38.28 -38.06 1.07
C LEU A 521 -39.14 -37.81 2.32
N ASP A 522 -38.65 -38.28 3.47
CA ASP A 522 -39.27 -37.98 4.75
C ASP A 522 -39.10 -36.49 5.08
N ARG A 523 -40.21 -35.74 5.12
CA ARG A 523 -40.23 -34.29 5.45
C ARG A 523 -39.68 -34.01 6.87
N SER A 524 -39.52 -35.02 7.73
CA SER A 524 -38.95 -34.94 9.09
C SER A 524 -37.48 -35.39 9.21
N MET A 525 -36.80 -35.70 8.10
CA MET A 525 -35.45 -36.29 8.12
C MET A 525 -34.40 -35.42 8.85
N PRO A 526 -33.69 -35.95 9.87
CA PRO A 526 -32.65 -35.21 10.58
C PRO A 526 -31.37 -35.05 9.73
N ARG A 527 -30.57 -34.02 10.05
CA ARG A 527 -29.27 -33.76 9.42
C ARG A 527 -28.33 -34.97 9.58
N PRO A 528 -27.69 -35.47 8.51
CA PRO A 528 -26.73 -36.57 8.62
C PRO A 528 -25.49 -36.12 9.42
N VAL A 529 -25.15 -36.87 10.46
CA VAL A 529 -23.99 -36.56 11.32
C VAL A 529 -22.70 -36.76 10.53
N LYS A 530 -21.90 -35.69 10.43
CA LYS A 530 -20.58 -35.70 9.81
C LYS A 530 -19.54 -36.05 10.87
N GLU A 531 -18.73 -37.08 10.63
CA GLU A 531 -17.69 -37.48 11.58
C GLU A 531 -16.63 -36.37 11.70
N GLU A 532 -16.44 -35.84 12.91
CA GLU A 532 -15.41 -34.84 13.20
C GLU A 532 -14.03 -35.50 13.29
N LEU A 533 -13.06 -34.97 12.54
CA LEU A 533 -11.66 -35.36 12.70
C LEU A 533 -11.08 -34.75 14.00
N PRO A 534 -10.24 -35.48 14.76
CA PRO A 534 -9.80 -35.07 16.08
C PRO A 534 -8.98 -33.78 16.06
N SER A 535 -9.25 -32.89 17.03
CA SER A 535 -8.64 -31.55 17.05
C SER A 535 -7.11 -31.59 17.18
N VAL A 536 -6.45 -30.73 16.39
CA VAL A 536 -4.98 -30.60 16.32
C VAL A 536 -4.37 -30.10 17.64
N LEU A 537 -5.19 -29.53 18.54
CA LEU A 537 -4.78 -29.03 19.85
C LEU A 537 -4.29 -30.14 20.82
N SER A 538 -4.59 -31.41 20.52
CA SER A 538 -4.17 -32.57 21.32
C SER A 538 -2.65 -32.87 21.29
N ASN A 539 -1.89 -32.26 20.36
CA ASN A 539 -0.47 -32.53 20.12
C ASN A 539 0.46 -31.33 20.37
N ARG A 540 0.06 -30.32 21.15
CA ARG A 540 0.94 -29.22 21.57
C ARG A 540 1.43 -29.43 23.01
N SER A 541 2.67 -29.85 23.18
CA SER A 541 3.42 -29.66 24.43
C SER A 541 3.86 -28.20 24.59
N ASN A 542 4.12 -27.80 25.81
CA ASN A 542 4.44 -26.43 26.22
C ASN A 542 5.82 -26.37 26.90
N VAL A 543 6.38 -25.16 27.03
CA VAL A 543 7.75 -24.91 27.57
C VAL A 543 7.92 -25.23 29.08
N PHE A 544 6.94 -25.90 29.70
CA PHE A 544 6.95 -26.31 31.11
C PHE A 544 6.57 -27.78 31.33
N ASP A 545 6.56 -28.61 30.27
CA ASP A 545 6.09 -30.00 30.32
C ASP A 545 7.18 -31.02 30.72
N ASP A 546 8.33 -30.56 31.26
CA ASP A 546 9.47 -31.37 31.77
C ASP A 546 10.05 -32.38 30.75
N ASP A 547 10.12 -32.01 29.46
CA ASP A 547 10.66 -32.87 28.38
C ASP A 547 12.20 -32.74 28.14
N GLU A 548 12.74 -33.55 27.22
CA GLU A 548 14.18 -33.62 26.94
C GLU A 548 14.77 -32.35 26.30
N PHE A 549 13.93 -31.39 25.87
CA PHE A 549 14.33 -30.14 25.24
C PHE A 549 14.32 -28.91 26.18
N ASP A 550 13.98 -29.03 27.47
CA ASP A 550 14.03 -27.88 28.41
C ASP A 550 15.47 -27.48 28.81
N VAL A 551 16.07 -26.63 27.97
CA VAL A 551 17.48 -26.17 28.04
C VAL A 551 17.83 -25.40 29.34
N PHE A 552 16.84 -24.99 30.16
CA PHE A 552 17.08 -24.07 31.27
C PHE A 552 17.35 -24.72 32.64
N ARG A 553 17.14 -26.03 32.82
CA ARG A 553 17.30 -26.70 34.14
C ARG A 553 18.40 -27.77 34.22
N GLY A 554 19.67 -27.36 34.11
CA GLY A 554 20.82 -28.26 34.31
C GLY A 554 22.06 -27.64 34.97
N LYS A 555 22.53 -28.24 36.07
CA LYS A 555 23.75 -27.82 36.83
C LYS A 555 25.10 -27.98 36.09
N LYS A 556 25.11 -28.22 34.78
CA LYS A 556 26.32 -28.47 33.96
C LYS A 556 26.96 -27.22 33.34
N LYS A 557 26.33 -26.04 33.42
CA LYS A 557 26.75 -24.82 32.68
C LYS A 557 28.07 -24.13 33.12
N LYS A 558 28.80 -24.64 34.14
CA LYS A 558 30.08 -24.03 34.62
C LYS A 558 31.36 -24.65 34.02
N LYS A 559 31.32 -25.13 32.77
CA LYS A 559 32.49 -25.62 32.01
C LYS A 559 32.50 -25.33 30.50
N MET A 560 31.43 -24.73 29.95
CA MET A 560 31.32 -24.41 28.51
C MET A 560 31.27 -22.89 28.22
N LEU A 561 31.40 -22.04 29.25
CA LEU A 561 31.39 -20.58 29.13
C LEU A 561 32.78 -19.93 29.23
N ASP A 562 33.83 -20.73 29.50
CA ASP A 562 35.21 -20.27 29.63
C ASP A 562 36.04 -20.42 28.33
N ASP A 563 35.50 -21.10 27.31
CA ASP A 563 36.21 -21.27 26.04
C ASP A 563 36.06 -20.04 25.15
N LYS A 564 37.19 -19.39 24.86
CA LYS A 564 37.28 -18.13 24.10
C LYS A 564 38.07 -18.28 22.80
N GLN A 565 38.38 -19.51 22.37
CA GLN A 565 39.15 -19.77 21.14
C GLN A 565 38.58 -19.05 19.92
N HIS A 566 37.26 -19.08 19.72
CA HIS A 566 36.60 -18.44 18.58
C HIS A 566 36.85 -16.92 18.48
N ILE A 567 37.02 -16.22 19.61
CA ILE A 567 37.32 -14.78 19.63
C ILE A 567 38.78 -14.52 19.18
N ALA A 568 39.71 -15.41 19.54
CA ALA A 568 41.10 -15.33 19.09
C ALA A 568 41.22 -15.65 17.58
N GLU A 569 40.52 -16.68 17.10
CA GLU A 569 40.47 -17.07 15.69
C GLU A 569 39.80 -16.00 14.80
N GLN A 570 38.79 -15.31 15.32
CA GLN A 570 38.16 -14.18 14.63
C GLN A 570 39.11 -12.98 14.57
N ARG A 571 39.85 -12.68 15.65
CA ARG A 571 40.84 -11.58 15.66
C ARG A 571 42.02 -11.85 14.73
N ALA A 572 42.50 -13.10 14.66
CA ALA A 572 43.54 -13.52 13.72
C ALA A 572 43.07 -13.42 12.26
N ARG A 573 41.81 -13.71 11.96
CA ARG A 573 41.22 -13.50 10.62
C ARG A 573 41.23 -12.03 10.22
N TYR A 574 40.84 -11.10 11.09
CA TYR A 574 40.82 -9.68 10.72
C TYR A 574 42.22 -9.11 10.41
N GLN A 575 43.27 -9.56 11.11
CA GLN A 575 44.65 -9.15 10.77
C GLN A 575 45.16 -9.71 9.44
N ALA A 576 44.54 -10.77 8.90
CA ALA A 576 44.89 -11.31 7.59
C ALA A 576 44.38 -10.45 6.41
N TYR A 577 43.52 -9.47 6.66
CA TYR A 577 43.01 -8.51 5.67
C TYR A 577 43.68 -7.13 5.75
N GLU A 578 44.68 -6.95 6.62
CA GLU A 578 45.42 -5.69 6.84
C GLU A 578 46.44 -5.38 5.72
N THR A 579 46.38 -6.08 4.57
CA THR A 579 47.45 -6.09 3.54
C THR A 579 46.95 -5.75 2.13
N VAL A 580 45.93 -4.89 1.99
CA VAL A 580 45.61 -4.22 0.70
C VAL A 580 45.17 -2.77 0.90
N VAL A 581 46.11 -1.89 1.25
CA VAL A 581 46.00 -0.45 0.97
C VAL A 581 47.35 -0.02 0.41
N ASP A 582 47.38 0.43 -0.85
CA ASP A 582 48.60 0.98 -1.44
C ASP A 582 48.89 2.35 -0.81
N GLU A 583 49.99 2.45 -0.06
CA GLU A 583 50.49 3.74 0.45
C GLU A 583 51.00 4.59 -0.73
N ILE A 584 50.19 5.55 -1.17
CA ILE A 584 50.59 6.52 -2.19
C ILE A 584 51.62 7.48 -1.57
N GLU A 585 52.91 7.29 -1.89
CA GLU A 585 53.99 8.21 -1.51
C GLU A 585 53.74 9.60 -2.14
N LEU A 586 53.40 10.58 -1.30
CA LEU A 586 53.21 11.97 -1.74
C LEU A 586 54.55 12.72 -1.79
N GLU A 587 54.98 13.09 -3.00
CA GLU A 587 56.11 13.99 -3.25
C GLU A 587 55.92 15.34 -2.51
N PRO A 588 56.95 15.86 -1.80
CA PRO A 588 56.81 17.01 -0.91
C PRO A 588 56.80 18.35 -1.67
N GLY A 589 55.67 18.67 -2.32
CA GLY A 589 55.53 19.95 -3.03
C GLY A 589 54.11 20.45 -3.32
N GLU A 590 53.12 19.57 -3.49
CA GLU A 590 51.78 19.96 -3.93
C GLU A 590 50.79 20.10 -2.76
N SER A 591 49.86 21.07 -2.84
CA SER A 591 48.99 21.43 -1.73
C SER A 591 47.59 20.82 -1.84
N ALA A 592 47.09 20.29 -0.72
CA ALA A 592 45.79 19.62 -0.59
C ALA A 592 44.59 20.59 -0.63
N ALA A 593 44.51 21.40 -1.69
CA ALA A 593 43.46 22.40 -1.93
C ALA A 593 42.69 22.17 -3.24
N ALA A 594 42.99 21.08 -3.97
CA ALA A 594 42.38 20.75 -5.26
C ALA A 594 41.19 19.77 -5.18
N TYR A 595 41.08 18.99 -4.11
CA TYR A 595 40.00 18.03 -3.88
C TYR A 595 39.16 18.50 -2.67
N GLY A 596 38.03 19.16 -2.95
CA GLY A 596 37.13 19.67 -1.92
C GLY A 596 36.27 18.54 -1.33
N LEU A 597 36.75 17.93 -0.24
CA LEU A 597 36.10 16.79 0.41
C LEU A 597 36.10 16.92 1.95
N ASP A 598 35.69 18.10 2.44
CA ASP A 598 35.65 18.43 3.88
C ASP A 598 34.47 19.39 4.17
N ASP A 599 33.25 18.94 3.88
CA ASP A 599 32.00 19.69 4.08
C ASP A 599 30.87 18.73 4.53
N TYR A 600 31.15 17.94 5.58
CA TYR A 600 30.17 17.16 6.36
C TYR A 600 29.97 17.86 7.72
N ASP A 601 28.95 18.71 7.80
CA ASP A 601 28.63 19.55 8.98
C ASP A 601 27.67 18.78 9.92
N ASP A 602 28.18 18.18 11.00
CA ASP A 602 27.44 17.28 11.90
C ASP A 602 26.71 17.98 13.06
N GLU A 603 26.28 19.24 12.86
CA GLU A 603 25.54 20.06 13.83
C GLU A 603 24.10 19.54 14.06
N TYR A 604 23.99 18.54 14.94
CA TYR A 604 22.74 17.89 15.39
C TYR A 604 21.73 18.92 15.94
N ASP A 605 20.52 18.98 15.37
CA ASP A 605 19.45 19.89 15.82
C ASP A 605 18.75 19.34 17.08
N ASP A 606 19.06 19.92 18.25
CA ASP A 606 18.48 19.55 19.55
C ASP A 606 17.23 20.38 19.94
N THR A 607 16.62 21.11 18.99
CA THR A 607 15.57 22.12 19.28
C THR A 607 14.17 21.56 19.60
N TYR A 608 13.99 20.23 19.78
CA TYR A 608 12.66 19.61 19.91
C TYR A 608 12.39 18.74 21.17
N ASP A 609 13.10 18.94 22.28
CA ASP A 609 12.80 18.25 23.56
C ASP A 609 12.66 19.20 24.78
N MET A 610 11.99 20.35 24.60
CA MET A 610 11.82 21.39 25.64
C MET A 610 10.39 21.95 25.79
N ASN A 611 9.36 21.20 25.38
CA ASN A 611 7.95 21.56 25.66
C ASN A 611 7.50 21.09 27.07
N GLN A 612 8.12 21.66 28.11
CA GLN A 612 7.68 21.51 29.50
C GLN A 612 6.50 22.44 29.80
N VAL A 613 5.28 22.01 29.46
CA VAL A 613 4.08 22.85 29.51
C VAL A 613 3.40 22.83 30.90
N GLY A 614 3.41 23.97 31.60
CA GLY A 614 2.27 24.40 32.42
C GLY A 614 2.30 24.21 33.95
N ALA A 615 3.19 24.90 34.67
CA ALA A 615 3.02 25.32 36.07
C ALA A 615 3.95 26.52 36.35
N ASN A 616 3.58 27.60 37.06
CA ASN A 616 2.36 27.95 37.81
C ASN A 616 2.13 29.50 37.80
N ASP A 617 1.19 29.97 38.64
CA ASP A 617 0.89 31.36 39.08
C ASP A 617 -0.36 31.98 38.40
N LEU A 618 -1.58 31.88 38.97
CA LEU A 618 -2.16 32.60 40.15
C LEU A 618 -2.38 34.11 39.85
N ASP A 619 -3.56 34.72 40.04
CA ASP A 619 -4.45 34.66 41.22
C ASP A 619 -5.94 35.02 40.91
N ARG A 620 -6.88 34.53 41.75
CA ARG A 620 -8.28 35.02 42.02
C ARG A 620 -9.34 35.02 40.88
N ASP A 621 -10.65 34.86 41.15
CA ASP A 621 -11.40 34.60 42.40
C ASP A 621 -12.64 33.68 42.13
N MET A 622 -13.21 33.12 43.22
CA MET A 622 -14.37 32.19 43.39
C MET A 622 -15.48 32.14 42.29
N THR A 623 -16.20 31.02 42.03
CA THR A 623 -16.93 30.14 42.98
C THR A 623 -17.22 28.69 42.48
N ASN A 624 -17.17 27.68 43.39
CA ASN A 624 -18.06 26.48 43.57
C ASN A 624 -18.57 25.65 42.34
N THR A 625 -18.64 24.30 42.32
CA THR A 625 -18.75 23.24 43.38
C THR A 625 -18.46 21.82 42.80
N VAL A 626 -18.42 20.74 43.62
CA VAL A 626 -18.48 19.28 43.27
C VAL A 626 -17.16 18.70 42.67
N CYS A 627 -16.35 17.90 43.39
CA CYS A 627 -16.46 16.44 43.70
C CYS A 627 -16.19 15.51 42.49
N MET A 628 -15.53 14.33 42.59
CA MET A 628 -15.07 13.50 43.73
C MET A 628 -13.97 12.48 43.30
N PHE A 629 -13.47 11.65 44.25
CA PHE A 629 -12.53 10.50 44.07
C PHE A 629 -11.07 10.85 43.69
N GLY A 630 -10.05 10.01 43.94
CA GLY A 630 -9.99 8.74 44.69
C GLY A 630 -8.52 8.32 44.92
N HIS A 631 -8.19 7.64 46.03
CA HIS A 631 -6.80 7.28 46.36
C HIS A 631 -6.33 5.99 45.65
N ASN A 632 -5.20 6.06 44.94
CA ASN A 632 -4.35 4.89 44.64
C ASN A 632 -3.23 4.76 45.67
N ASN A 633 -2.83 3.53 45.99
CA ASN A 633 -1.85 3.22 47.03
C ASN A 633 -0.44 3.02 46.44
N VAL A 634 0.61 3.38 47.19
CA VAL A 634 1.98 3.58 46.65
C VAL A 634 3.04 2.80 47.41
N ASN A 635 3.93 2.13 46.66
CA ASN A 635 5.34 1.92 47.01
C ASN A 635 6.17 2.53 45.87
N ARG A 636 7.15 3.44 46.06
CA ARG A 636 8.38 3.38 46.87
C ARG A 636 9.38 2.34 46.34
N ASP A 637 10.65 2.67 46.10
CA ASP A 637 11.47 3.83 46.54
C ASP A 637 12.52 4.28 45.49
N GLN A 638 13.06 5.50 45.69
CA GLN A 638 14.23 6.12 45.00
C GLN A 638 13.99 6.53 43.51
N PHE A 639 14.70 7.52 42.95
CA PHE A 639 15.98 8.15 43.34
C PHE A 639 15.98 9.67 43.08
N VAL A 640 16.17 10.52 44.11
CA VAL A 640 16.33 11.98 43.96
C VAL A 640 17.81 12.34 44.06
N GLN A 641 18.32 13.11 43.09
CA GLN A 641 19.73 13.45 42.97
C GLN A 641 20.13 14.66 43.84
N ASP A 642 21.35 14.67 44.38
CA ASP A 642 21.81 15.66 45.37
C ASP A 642 21.83 17.12 44.83
N PRO A 643 21.10 18.07 45.44
CA PRO A 643 21.12 19.49 45.08
C PRO A 643 22.47 20.20 45.24
N ALA A 644 23.50 19.59 45.84
CA ALA A 644 24.87 20.11 45.83
C ALA A 644 25.52 19.92 44.45
N LEU A 645 25.49 18.70 43.91
CA LEU A 645 26.10 18.34 42.62
C LEU A 645 25.49 19.12 41.44
N LEU A 646 24.19 19.41 41.51
CA LEU A 646 23.50 20.26 40.52
C LEU A 646 24.03 21.70 40.51
N ARG A 647 24.42 22.26 41.66
CA ARG A 647 25.00 23.61 41.75
C ARG A 647 26.45 23.65 41.29
N GLU A 648 27.27 22.69 41.72
CA GLU A 648 28.65 22.53 41.25
C GLU A 648 28.71 22.40 39.72
N ARG A 649 27.88 21.53 39.13
CA ARG A 649 27.79 21.36 37.67
C ARG A 649 27.27 22.61 36.94
N ALA A 650 26.50 23.48 37.60
CA ALA A 650 26.07 24.76 37.03
C ALA A 650 27.17 25.84 37.07
N GLU A 651 27.96 25.90 38.16
CA GLU A 651 29.09 26.81 38.25
C GLU A 651 30.24 26.41 37.32
N ALA A 652 30.50 25.10 37.14
CA ALA A 652 31.46 24.61 36.16
C ALA A 652 31.16 25.09 34.73
N ARG A 653 29.89 25.03 34.28
CA ARG A 653 29.47 25.57 32.98
C ARG A 653 29.67 27.09 32.89
N ARG A 654 29.36 27.82 33.96
CA ARG A 654 29.51 29.28 34.02
C ARG A 654 30.98 29.71 33.98
N ALA A 655 31.87 28.96 34.64
CA ALA A 655 33.31 29.18 34.60
C ALA A 655 33.88 28.93 33.20
N ALA A 656 33.49 27.84 32.54
CA ALA A 656 33.92 27.52 31.17
C ALA A 656 33.59 28.63 30.16
N MET A 657 32.41 29.27 30.28
CA MET A 657 32.02 30.38 29.40
C MET A 657 32.88 31.65 29.55
N HIS A 658 33.55 31.85 30.69
CA HIS A 658 34.45 32.99 30.90
C HIS A 658 35.85 32.79 30.30
N ILE A 659 36.21 31.59 29.85
CA ILE A 659 37.51 31.30 29.20
C ILE A 659 37.33 31.26 27.68
N ARG A 660 37.01 32.42 27.09
CA ARG A 660 37.16 32.67 25.65
C ARG A 660 38.08 33.87 25.44
N PRO A 661 39.21 33.75 24.69
CA PRO A 661 40.05 34.90 24.38
C PRO A 661 39.30 35.87 23.46
N GLU A 662 39.37 37.17 23.74
CA GLU A 662 38.80 38.19 22.87
C GLU A 662 39.52 38.20 21.51
N ARG A 663 38.77 37.94 20.42
CA ARG A 663 39.27 38.13 19.07
C ARG A 663 39.14 39.62 18.69
N PRO A 664 40.22 40.32 18.29
CA PRO A 664 40.15 41.73 17.93
C PRO A 664 39.27 41.92 16.68
N SER A 665 38.20 42.70 16.81
CA SER A 665 37.21 42.91 15.76
C SER A 665 37.67 43.95 14.74
N ASN A 666 38.44 43.51 13.74
CA ASN A 666 39.03 44.35 12.69
C ASN A 666 38.01 44.85 11.64
N VAL A 667 36.77 45.16 12.04
CA VAL A 667 35.69 45.60 11.12
C VAL A 667 35.78 47.10 10.75
N VAL A 668 36.74 47.84 11.31
CA VAL A 668 36.99 49.26 11.01
C VAL A 668 38.03 49.40 9.89
N GLY A 669 37.58 49.75 8.69
CA GLY A 669 38.47 50.05 7.56
C GLY A 669 39.31 51.32 7.77
N ARG A 670 40.48 51.38 7.10
CA ARG A 670 41.38 52.54 7.13
C ARG A 670 40.75 53.80 6.50
N PRO A 671 41.28 55.00 6.80
CA PRO A 671 40.79 56.26 6.23
C PRO A 671 40.71 56.26 4.69
N LYS A 672 39.70 56.97 4.19
CA LYS A 672 39.28 56.97 2.78
C LYS A 672 40.45 57.34 1.85
N GLY A 673 40.84 56.42 0.97
CA GLY A 673 41.94 56.59 0.02
C GLY A 673 43.10 55.60 0.20
N GLN A 674 43.23 54.96 1.37
CA GLN A 674 44.05 53.76 1.52
C GLN A 674 43.18 52.51 1.32
N GLY A 675 43.72 51.50 0.63
CA GLY A 675 43.02 50.23 0.36
C GLY A 675 42.70 49.45 1.64
N GLN A 676 41.67 48.60 1.56
CA GLN A 676 41.33 47.64 2.63
C GLN A 676 42.27 46.43 2.56
N THR A 677 42.54 45.79 3.71
CA THR A 677 43.31 44.54 3.75
C THR A 677 42.44 43.38 3.30
N MET A 678 43.04 42.28 2.83
CA MET A 678 42.26 41.10 2.44
C MET A 678 41.42 40.53 3.58
N GLU A 679 41.93 40.56 4.82
CA GLU A 679 41.20 40.16 6.02
C GLU A 679 39.93 41.00 6.23
N THR A 680 40.02 42.34 6.12
CA THR A 680 38.83 43.22 6.24
C THR A 680 37.79 42.94 5.16
N PHE A 681 38.21 42.46 3.99
CA PHE A 681 37.30 42.07 2.91
C PHE A 681 36.64 40.70 3.18
N LEU A 682 37.41 39.72 3.69
CA LEU A 682 36.91 38.38 4.02
C LEU A 682 35.95 38.39 5.22
N ASP A 683 36.28 39.09 6.30
CA ASP A 683 35.39 39.25 7.46
C ASP A 683 34.08 39.93 7.06
N ARG A 684 34.16 40.95 6.19
CA ARG A 684 32.97 41.60 5.65
C ARG A 684 32.15 40.64 4.78
N ARG A 685 32.79 39.84 3.92
CA ARG A 685 32.09 38.84 3.08
C ARG A 685 31.40 37.76 3.92
N LYS A 686 32.04 37.22 4.97
CA LYS A 686 31.41 36.29 5.92
C LYS A 686 30.25 36.96 6.67
N LYS A 687 30.40 38.22 7.08
CA LYS A 687 29.34 38.98 7.76
C LYS A 687 28.17 39.34 6.84
N GLU A 688 28.40 39.55 5.54
CA GLU A 688 27.35 39.78 4.55
C GLU A 688 26.59 38.50 4.23
N ALA A 689 27.29 37.36 4.03
CA ALA A 689 26.66 36.06 3.82
C ALA A 689 25.72 35.68 4.98
N ASN A 690 26.17 35.86 6.23
CA ASN A 690 25.39 35.53 7.41
C ASN A 690 24.32 36.60 7.79
N LYS A 691 24.15 37.69 7.02
CA LYS A 691 23.01 38.61 7.23
C LYS A 691 21.68 37.87 7.04
N ASN A 692 21.57 37.08 5.98
CA ASN A 692 20.30 36.44 5.61
C ASN A 692 19.89 35.34 6.61
N ARG A 693 20.87 34.61 7.17
CA ARG A 693 20.65 33.52 8.16
C ARG A 693 20.23 34.03 9.56
N VAL A 694 20.46 35.30 9.91
CA VAL A 694 20.30 35.78 11.32
C VAL A 694 19.45 37.05 11.50
N ALA A 695 19.26 37.89 10.46
CA ALA A 695 18.75 39.26 10.67
C ALA A 695 17.26 39.40 11.05
N ASN A 696 16.38 38.45 10.71
CA ASN A 696 14.92 38.64 10.84
C ASN A 696 14.32 38.19 12.19
N HIS A 697 14.69 37.01 12.72
CA HIS A 697 14.02 36.46 13.91
C HIS A 697 14.16 37.35 15.15
N ASN A 698 15.34 37.95 15.37
CA ASN A 698 15.62 38.68 16.61
C ASN A 698 14.91 40.05 16.72
N ARG A 699 14.35 40.61 15.62
CA ARG A 699 13.63 41.88 15.66
C ARG A 699 12.22 41.75 16.26
N ARG A 700 11.48 40.70 15.92
CA ARG A 700 10.12 40.46 16.42
C ARG A 700 10.16 40.18 17.92
N THR A 701 10.97 39.21 18.34
CA THR A 701 11.14 38.84 19.75
C THR A 701 11.59 40.00 20.63
N MET A 702 12.48 40.89 20.15
CA MET A 702 12.90 42.08 20.90
C MET A 702 11.91 43.26 20.84
N ALA A 703 10.97 43.29 19.89
CA ALA A 703 9.85 44.23 19.89
C ALA A 703 8.77 43.78 20.89
N ASP A 704 8.40 42.50 20.88
CA ASP A 704 7.40 41.94 21.79
C ASP A 704 7.92 41.91 23.24
N ARG A 705 9.21 41.65 23.46
CA ARG A 705 9.87 41.79 24.78
C ARG A 705 10.00 43.24 25.27
N LYS A 706 9.79 44.25 24.41
CA LYS A 706 9.63 45.66 24.81
C LYS A 706 8.17 46.02 25.10
N ARG A 707 7.22 45.52 24.28
CA ARG A 707 5.78 45.64 24.54
C ARG A 707 5.38 45.04 25.88
N ASN A 708 5.83 43.82 26.17
CA ASN A 708 5.59 43.14 27.45
C ASN A 708 6.36 43.77 28.64
N LYS A 709 7.12 44.85 28.42
CA LYS A 709 7.74 45.69 29.46
C LYS A 709 7.18 47.12 29.48
N GLY A 710 6.05 47.37 28.82
CA GLY A 710 5.32 48.65 28.89
C GLY A 710 6.01 49.85 28.24
N MET A 711 7.16 49.69 27.60
CA MET A 711 7.91 50.81 27.02
C MET A 711 7.52 51.06 25.56
N ILE A 712 6.40 51.76 25.39
CA ILE A 712 5.95 52.34 24.12
C ILE A 712 6.52 53.77 24.01
N PRO A 713 7.26 54.13 22.94
CA PRO A 713 7.55 55.53 22.63
C PRO A 713 6.28 56.24 22.14
N SER A 714 6.05 57.44 22.66
CA SER A 714 5.03 58.40 22.19
C SER A 714 5.40 59.00 20.83
#